data_AF-A0A6J1X597-F1
#
_entry.id   AF-A0A6J1X597-F1
#
_cell.length_a   1.000
_cell.length_b   1.000
_cell.length_c   1.000
_cell.angle_alpha   90.00
_cell.angle_beta   90.00
_cell.angle_gamma   90.00
#
_symmetry.space_group_name_H-M   'P 1'
#
loop_
_entity.id
_entity.type
_entity.pdbx_description
1 polymer ?
#
loop_
_entity_poly.entity_id
_entity_poly.type
_entity_poly.pdbx_seq_one_letter_code
_entity_poly.pdbx_strand_id
1 'polypeptide(L)'
;MLIIMAYRVLLVFIYAICVKTEEETLTSRMSKSERLSLREEARQMFYHAYDAYMDNAYPADELMPLSCKGRWRGITPSRGDMDDVLGNFSLTLVDSLDTLVVMGDFSEFNHAIKLVIRDVTFDHDIVVSVFETNIRMLGGLLSAHVLATALRMEVSALHWYNGELLNMAEDLGRRLLPAFNTSTGIPHGRVNLRHGIRGLSESRETCTACAGTMILEMAALSRLVGNPIYEQKAHKAMDRLWKIRHRTSDLMGTVINIHSGDWVRKDSGVGAGIDSYYEYCLKAYILLGDEKYLARFNRHYNAVMKYISRGPVMLAVHMHRPHLQSRNFMDALLAFWPGLQVLLGDVRPAVETHEMLYQVMQRHTFIPEAFTSDFQVHWGQHPLRPEFLESTYFLHRATGDDHYLNVGKTVLKALQQYTRVPCGYAAVNDVRTRLHEDRMDSFVLAETFKYLYMLFGEDKDLPVKLEDYVLTTEAHFLPLSLATSGRNTSYFTLKIDDEDEDKYRKTCPNTASLIAEKVRQPLRQLLGSTAARPPARLRPLNDPRQIHALSDMGISVLTLPDGRVQLLYTTSTAKSAKDAAEGLTFMREMSKWNSLSDIENGVVPAGVKVNDKILPAGPGHFGKDITGDDRHSGTIALATPKDACTTILNTAEVEGKFAIARRGHCTFAQKVRNMQAANVKLAIIIDNVPDSTQENTALFAMSGDGKDDIEIPAVFLFSQEGQYLLDTYSNNPEIVVTVGELKSLKRQYENICEDGNCDSVLDSPDVPTDKENFDHLKKVLSQLVTQFELTLSNEEQAIQRTCSEESEDVYVSKDKFVSNDNQVEGPPNVCAIKNEQKKAVIKKIESLIKEPGEF
;
A
#
# COMPACT_ATOMS: atom_id res chain seq x y z
N MET A 1 -4.70 -60.44 39.15
CA MET A 1 -5.00 -59.18 39.86
C MET A 1 -4.01 -58.06 39.50
N LEU A 2 -2.69 -58.29 39.55
CA LEU A 2 -1.66 -57.29 39.20
C LEU A 2 -1.76 -56.72 37.77
N ILE A 3 -2.12 -57.54 36.78
CA ILE A 3 -2.26 -57.10 35.38
C ILE A 3 -3.43 -56.11 35.21
N ILE A 4 -4.51 -56.29 35.98
CA ILE A 4 -5.69 -55.42 35.93
C ILE A 4 -5.40 -54.06 36.59
N MET A 5 -4.60 -54.05 37.67
CA MET A 5 -4.13 -52.78 38.25
C MET A 5 -3.19 -52.03 37.30
N ALA A 6 -2.27 -52.73 36.64
CA ALA A 6 -1.39 -52.10 35.66
C ALA A 6 -2.17 -51.47 34.50
N TYR A 7 -3.22 -52.13 34.01
CA TYR A 7 -4.08 -51.60 32.95
C TYR A 7 -4.89 -50.38 33.39
N ARG A 8 -5.36 -50.35 34.64
CA ARG A 8 -6.08 -49.19 35.19
C ARG A 8 -5.17 -47.99 35.41
N VAL A 9 -3.94 -48.21 35.88
CA VAL A 9 -2.94 -47.13 36.04
C VAL A 9 -2.52 -46.58 34.68
N LEU A 10 -2.33 -47.45 33.69
CA LEU A 10 -2.01 -47.03 32.32
C LEU A 10 -3.17 -46.22 31.69
N LEU A 11 -4.42 -46.65 31.89
CA LEU A 11 -5.59 -45.91 31.42
C LEU A 11 -5.73 -44.54 32.10
N VAL A 12 -5.46 -44.43 33.41
CA VAL A 12 -5.47 -43.13 34.11
C VAL A 12 -4.33 -42.23 33.63
N PHE A 13 -3.15 -42.78 33.34
CA PHE A 13 -2.04 -42.01 32.76
C PHE A 13 -2.35 -41.56 31.33
N ILE A 14 -2.94 -42.42 30.50
CA ILE A 14 -3.36 -42.06 29.13
C ILE A 14 -4.47 -41.01 29.18
N TYR A 15 -5.43 -41.11 30.11
CA TYR A 15 -6.48 -40.11 30.28
C TYR A 15 -5.90 -38.78 30.78
N ALA A 16 -4.94 -38.80 31.71
CA ALA A 16 -4.27 -37.59 32.21
C ALA A 16 -3.34 -36.94 31.16
N ILE A 17 -2.78 -37.73 30.24
CA ILE A 17 -1.99 -37.22 29.10
C ILE A 17 -2.93 -36.67 28.02
N CYS A 18 -4.05 -37.34 27.73
CA CYS A 18 -5.07 -36.85 26.78
C CYS A 18 -5.71 -35.53 27.24
N VAL A 19 -6.04 -35.40 28.54
CA VAL A 19 -6.57 -34.15 29.11
C VAL A 19 -5.53 -33.01 29.08
N LYS A 20 -4.22 -33.31 29.17
CA LYS A 20 -3.17 -32.30 29.02
C LYS A 20 -2.87 -31.92 27.57
N THR A 21 -3.15 -32.80 26.60
CA THR A 21 -2.93 -32.50 25.17
C THR A 21 -4.12 -31.83 24.50
N GLU A 22 -5.30 -31.81 25.12
CA GLU A 22 -6.47 -31.04 24.64
C GLU A 22 -6.53 -29.60 25.18
N GLU A 23 -5.60 -29.19 26.05
CA GLU A 23 -5.57 -27.83 26.62
C GLU A 23 -4.80 -26.79 25.78
N GLU A 24 -4.17 -27.18 24.68
CA GLU A 24 -3.53 -26.23 23.75
C GLU A 24 -4.38 -26.03 22.49
N THR A 25 -4.97 -24.84 22.39
CA THR A 25 -5.70 -24.22 21.25
C THR A 25 -7.23 -24.25 21.24
N LEU A 26 -7.88 -24.22 22.41
CA LEU A 26 -9.13 -23.46 22.51
C LEU A 26 -8.72 -22.01 22.79
N THR A 27 -8.96 -21.08 21.85
CA THR A 27 -8.76 -19.63 22.06
C THR A 27 -9.42 -19.22 23.37
N SER A 28 -8.60 -19.00 24.40
CA SER A 28 -9.06 -18.55 25.71
C SER A 28 -9.87 -17.28 25.52
N ARG A 29 -11.17 -17.34 25.82
CA ARG A 29 -12.02 -16.16 25.77
C ARG A 29 -11.47 -15.13 26.75
N MET A 30 -11.28 -13.89 26.31
CA MET A 30 -10.75 -12.84 27.16
C MET A 30 -11.77 -12.58 28.27
N SER A 31 -11.31 -12.69 29.53
CA SER A 31 -12.23 -12.49 30.65
C SER A 31 -12.74 -11.04 30.68
N LYS A 32 -13.97 -10.83 31.15
CA LYS A 32 -14.54 -9.47 31.27
C LYS A 32 -13.67 -8.55 32.14
N SER A 33 -13.08 -9.10 33.21
CA SER A 33 -12.17 -8.36 34.09
C SER A 33 -10.90 -7.91 33.37
N GLU A 34 -10.33 -8.78 32.54
CA GLU A 34 -9.15 -8.46 31.73
C GLU A 34 -9.46 -7.42 30.67
N ARG A 35 -10.59 -7.58 29.97
CA ARG A 35 -11.07 -6.60 28.97
C ARG A 35 -11.26 -5.21 29.58
N LEU A 36 -11.90 -5.13 30.76
CA LEU A 36 -12.08 -3.86 31.47
C LEU A 36 -10.74 -3.24 31.91
N SER A 37 -9.79 -4.08 32.35
CA SER A 37 -8.44 -3.63 32.69
C SER A 37 -7.70 -3.04 31.48
N LEU A 38 -7.80 -3.66 30.30
CA LEU A 38 -7.17 -3.17 29.07
C LEU A 38 -7.83 -1.88 28.56
N ARG A 39 -9.15 -1.77 28.71
CA ARG A 39 -9.86 -0.51 28.42
C ARG A 39 -9.37 0.64 29.30
N GLU A 40 -9.24 0.38 30.60
CA GLU A 40 -8.74 1.39 31.53
C GLU A 40 -7.29 1.74 31.27
N GLU A 41 -6.47 0.76 30.88
CA GLU A 41 -5.10 1.02 30.42
C GLU A 41 -5.08 1.90 29.18
N ALA A 42 -5.92 1.64 28.17
CA ALA A 42 -6.06 2.51 26.99
C ALA A 42 -6.49 3.94 27.37
N ARG A 43 -7.38 4.10 28.37
CA ARG A 43 -7.75 5.40 28.93
C ARG A 43 -6.54 6.11 29.55
N GLN A 44 -5.73 5.40 30.33
CA GLN A 44 -4.50 5.96 30.92
C GLN A 44 -3.45 6.33 29.86
N MET A 45 -3.36 5.58 28.76
CA MET A 45 -2.51 5.93 27.63
C MET A 45 -2.92 7.26 27.01
N PHE A 46 -4.23 7.45 26.81
CA PHE A 46 -4.76 8.73 26.33
C PHE A 46 -4.40 9.88 27.26
N TYR A 47 -4.70 9.78 28.57
CA TYR A 47 -4.40 10.87 29.50
C TYR A 47 -2.90 11.14 29.63
N HIS A 48 -2.04 10.12 29.58
CA HIS A 48 -0.59 10.34 29.55
C HIS A 48 -0.13 11.22 28.38
N ALA A 49 -0.75 11.04 27.21
CA ALA A 49 -0.44 11.84 26.02
C ALA A 49 -1.16 13.19 26.01
N TYR A 50 -2.44 13.21 26.39
CA TYR A 50 -3.29 14.40 26.45
C TYR A 50 -2.77 15.39 27.49
N ASP A 51 -2.52 14.94 28.72
CA ASP A 51 -2.00 15.78 29.80
C ASP A 51 -0.60 16.31 29.42
N ALA A 52 0.25 15.48 28.81
CA ALA A 52 1.56 15.92 28.33
C ALA A 52 1.44 16.99 27.23
N TYR A 53 0.45 16.90 26.35
CA TYR A 53 0.15 17.96 25.38
C TYR A 53 -0.34 19.23 26.07
N MET A 54 -1.29 19.11 27.01
CA MET A 54 -1.85 20.26 27.73
C MET A 54 -0.80 21.00 28.56
N ASP A 55 0.13 20.27 29.19
CA ASP A 55 1.17 20.84 30.05
C ASP A 55 2.34 21.45 29.25
N ASN A 56 2.72 20.84 28.12
CA ASN A 56 4.00 21.15 27.45
C ASN A 56 3.86 21.77 26.05
N ALA A 57 2.73 21.55 25.38
CA ALA A 57 2.55 21.93 23.98
C ALA A 57 1.44 22.95 23.76
N TYR A 58 0.29 22.80 24.40
CA TYR A 58 -0.84 23.70 24.24
C TYR A 58 -0.42 25.18 24.46
N PRO A 59 -0.77 26.12 23.56
CA PRO A 59 -1.72 26.00 22.44
C PRO A 59 -1.11 25.63 21.07
N ALA A 60 0.08 25.04 21.02
CA ALA A 60 0.68 24.54 19.78
C ALA A 60 -0.18 23.46 19.11
N ASP A 61 0.05 23.22 17.82
CA ASP A 61 -0.75 22.24 17.08
C ASP A 61 -0.43 20.79 17.47
N GLU A 62 0.84 20.47 17.71
CA GLU A 62 1.29 19.10 18.04
C GLU A 62 2.30 19.12 19.20
N LEU A 63 2.49 17.95 19.83
CA LEU A 63 3.51 17.72 20.86
C LEU A 63 4.78 17.10 20.25
N MET A 64 5.94 17.60 20.69
CA MET A 64 7.24 16.96 20.51
C MET A 64 7.60 16.24 21.83
N PRO A 65 7.33 14.92 21.93
CA PRO A 65 7.28 14.19 23.20
C PRO A 65 8.65 13.81 23.78
N LEU A 66 9.74 13.88 23.00
CA LEU A 66 11.11 13.70 23.48
C LEU A 66 11.68 15.00 24.06
N SER A 67 11.37 16.14 23.42
CA SER A 67 11.81 17.45 23.90
C SER A 67 10.84 18.12 24.87
N CYS A 68 9.64 17.56 25.07
CA CYS A 68 8.56 18.10 25.89
C CYS A 68 8.22 19.54 25.48
N LYS A 69 7.99 19.76 24.19
CA LYS A 69 7.70 21.10 23.63
C LYS A 69 6.56 21.05 22.63
N GLY A 70 5.86 22.17 22.48
CA GLY A 70 4.91 22.36 21.39
C GLY A 70 5.59 22.57 20.03
N ARG A 71 4.99 22.01 18.98
CA ARG A 71 5.39 22.22 17.59
C ARG A 71 4.62 23.39 16.98
N TRP A 72 5.36 24.40 16.51
CA TRP A 72 4.81 25.66 16.02
C TRP A 72 5.23 25.92 14.58
N ARG A 73 4.26 26.14 13.68
CA ARG A 73 4.56 26.47 12.28
C ARG A 73 5.32 27.80 12.22
N GLY A 74 6.47 27.78 11.55
CA GLY A 74 7.34 28.95 11.36
C GLY A 74 8.33 29.22 12.50
N ILE A 75 8.22 28.54 13.65
CA ILE A 75 9.18 28.64 14.76
C ILE A 75 10.06 27.38 14.81
N THR A 76 9.45 26.19 14.77
CA THR A 76 10.21 24.94 14.70
C THR A 76 10.70 24.66 13.29
N PRO A 77 11.85 23.98 13.11
CA PRO A 77 12.34 23.59 11.78
C PRO A 77 11.28 22.85 10.98
N SER A 78 11.08 23.28 9.73
CA SER A 78 10.06 22.73 8.83
C SER A 78 10.33 21.26 8.49
N ARG A 79 9.28 20.43 8.55
CA ARG A 79 9.27 19.04 8.03
C ARG A 79 8.80 18.97 6.57
N GLY A 80 8.74 20.10 5.86
CA GLY A 80 8.20 20.18 4.51
C GLY A 80 6.68 20.02 4.51
N ASP A 81 6.16 19.24 3.55
CA ASP A 81 4.71 19.06 3.34
C ASP A 81 3.99 18.49 4.57
N MET A 82 4.68 17.75 5.46
CA MET A 82 4.09 17.22 6.69
C MET A 82 3.58 18.31 7.64
N ASP A 83 4.18 19.50 7.62
CA ASP A 83 3.73 20.58 8.48
C ASP A 83 2.47 21.27 7.95
N ASP A 84 2.00 20.97 6.72
CA ASP A 84 0.85 21.66 6.10
C ASP A 84 -0.48 21.41 6.83
N VAL A 85 -0.48 20.45 7.77
CA VAL A 85 -1.56 20.22 8.74
C VAL A 85 -1.57 21.28 9.87
N LEU A 86 -0.44 21.96 10.12
CA LEU A 86 -0.26 22.93 11.20
C LEU A 86 -0.71 24.33 10.77
N GLY A 87 -1.84 24.79 11.32
CA GLY A 87 -2.38 26.12 11.10
C GLY A 87 -2.20 27.11 12.26
N ASN A 88 -1.45 26.73 13.30
CA ASN A 88 -1.34 27.40 14.59
C ASN A 88 -2.71 27.62 15.28
N PHE A 89 -3.57 26.60 15.25
CA PHE A 89 -4.96 26.65 15.71
C PHE A 89 -5.28 25.58 16.76
N SER A 90 -4.27 25.11 17.49
CA SER A 90 -4.37 24.06 18.51
C SER A 90 -4.98 22.76 17.97
N LEU A 91 -4.44 22.27 16.86
CA LEU A 91 -4.88 21.05 16.16
C LEU A 91 -5.21 19.88 17.11
N THR A 92 -4.24 19.42 17.91
CA THR A 92 -4.42 18.27 18.82
C THR A 92 -5.55 18.47 19.84
N LEU A 93 -5.80 19.71 20.29
CA LEU A 93 -6.90 19.99 21.22
C LEU A 93 -8.26 19.76 20.54
N VAL A 94 -8.44 20.30 19.33
CA VAL A 94 -9.71 20.18 18.58
C VAL A 94 -9.96 18.72 18.16
N ASP A 95 -8.92 18.05 17.69
CA ASP A 95 -8.97 16.68 17.18
C ASP A 95 -9.32 15.64 18.27
N SER A 96 -8.98 15.93 19.54
CA SER A 96 -9.21 15.03 20.68
C SER A 96 -10.54 15.24 21.42
N LEU A 97 -11.33 16.26 21.06
CA LEU A 97 -12.55 16.65 21.79
C LEU A 97 -13.57 15.52 21.92
N ASP A 98 -13.84 14.80 20.83
CA ASP A 98 -14.82 13.73 20.84
C ASP A 98 -14.30 12.45 21.52
N THR A 99 -12.99 12.24 21.56
CA THR A 99 -12.37 11.17 22.36
C THR A 99 -12.68 11.35 23.85
N LEU A 100 -12.64 12.59 24.37
CA LEU A 100 -13.01 12.89 25.77
C LEU A 100 -14.45 12.45 26.07
N VAL A 101 -15.36 12.67 25.11
CA VAL A 101 -16.74 12.20 25.20
C VAL A 101 -16.79 10.69 25.22
N VAL A 102 -16.11 10.00 24.28
CA VAL A 102 -16.07 8.52 24.24
C VAL A 102 -15.57 7.92 25.56
N MET A 103 -14.61 8.57 26.22
CA MET A 103 -14.06 8.14 27.50
C MET A 103 -14.92 8.50 28.72
N GLY A 104 -15.99 9.27 28.53
CA GLY A 104 -16.94 9.68 29.57
C GLY A 104 -16.48 10.83 30.46
N ASP A 105 -15.44 11.57 30.05
CA ASP A 105 -14.95 12.73 30.80
C ASP A 105 -15.55 14.04 30.29
N PHE A 106 -16.81 14.25 30.68
CA PHE A 106 -17.54 15.45 30.30
C PHE A 106 -17.04 16.72 30.98
N SER A 107 -16.31 16.60 32.09
CA SER A 107 -15.74 17.74 32.79
C SER A 107 -14.59 18.32 31.97
N GLU A 108 -13.67 17.46 31.55
CA GLU A 108 -12.56 17.87 30.68
C GLU A 108 -13.03 18.27 29.29
N PHE A 109 -14.00 17.55 28.71
CA PHE A 109 -14.63 17.96 27.45
C PHE A 109 -15.18 19.40 27.52
N ASN A 110 -15.91 19.73 28.60
CA ASN A 110 -16.40 21.09 28.82
C ASN A 110 -15.27 22.11 29.04
N HIS A 111 -14.17 21.72 29.68
CA HIS A 111 -12.99 22.57 29.83
C HIS A 111 -12.34 22.85 28.48
N ALA A 112 -12.05 21.80 27.72
CA ALA A 112 -11.44 21.86 26.39
C ALA A 112 -12.27 22.70 25.40
N ILE A 113 -13.61 22.56 25.38
CA ILE A 113 -14.47 23.42 24.55
C ILE A 113 -14.26 24.91 24.86
N LYS A 114 -14.17 25.27 26.14
CA LYS A 114 -13.95 26.67 26.55
C LYS A 114 -12.59 27.19 26.13
N LEU A 115 -11.56 26.34 26.15
CA LEU A 115 -10.23 26.68 25.64
C LEU A 115 -10.26 26.88 24.12
N VAL A 116 -10.94 26.00 23.39
CA VAL A 116 -11.11 26.12 21.93
C VAL A 116 -11.78 27.45 21.58
N ILE A 117 -12.90 27.78 22.23
CA ILE A 117 -13.62 29.05 21.99
C ILE A 117 -12.75 30.27 22.32
N ARG A 118 -11.86 30.16 23.33
CA ARG A 118 -11.02 31.27 23.79
C ARG A 118 -9.82 31.53 22.87
N ASP A 119 -9.12 30.47 22.47
CA ASP A 119 -7.77 30.58 21.91
C ASP A 119 -7.68 30.21 20.43
N VAL A 120 -8.63 29.44 19.89
CA VAL A 120 -8.59 29.00 18.48
C VAL A 120 -9.17 30.07 17.56
N THR A 121 -8.37 30.49 16.59
CA THR A 121 -8.81 31.40 15.52
C THR A 121 -8.36 30.86 14.15
N PHE A 122 -9.13 31.11 13.10
CA PHE A 122 -8.76 30.71 11.75
C PHE A 122 -8.26 31.88 10.89
N ASP A 123 -8.07 33.07 11.47
CA ASP A 123 -7.61 34.24 10.73
C ASP A 123 -6.07 34.38 10.71
N HIS A 124 -5.40 33.34 10.24
CA HIS A 124 -3.95 33.30 10.13
C HIS A 124 -3.50 33.46 8.67
N ASP A 125 -2.40 34.20 8.46
CA ASP A 125 -1.73 34.25 7.16
C ASP A 125 -0.80 33.05 7.00
N ILE A 126 -1.42 31.85 6.93
CA ILE A 126 -0.74 30.56 6.83
C ILE A 126 -1.42 29.75 5.74
N VAL A 127 -0.62 29.08 4.93
CA VAL A 127 -1.08 28.11 3.93
C VAL A 127 -1.20 26.76 4.60
N VAL A 128 -2.39 26.17 4.54
CA VAL A 128 -2.71 24.87 5.12
C VAL A 128 -3.19 23.90 4.04
N SER A 129 -3.09 22.60 4.33
CA SER A 129 -3.70 21.54 3.54
C SER A 129 -5.23 21.59 3.69
N VAL A 130 -5.95 21.65 2.57
CA VAL A 130 -7.41 21.63 2.57
C VAL A 130 -7.94 20.30 3.10
N PHE A 131 -7.24 19.21 2.76
CA PHE A 131 -7.59 17.86 3.18
C PHE A 131 -7.44 17.66 4.69
N GLU A 132 -6.25 17.93 5.22
CA GLU A 132 -5.98 17.75 6.66
C GLU A 132 -6.85 18.67 7.52
N THR A 133 -7.04 19.93 7.08
CA THR A 133 -7.88 20.88 7.81
C THR A 133 -9.36 20.46 7.79
N ASN A 134 -9.83 19.83 6.72
CA ASN A 134 -11.20 19.32 6.64
C ASN A 134 -11.40 18.14 7.60
N ILE A 135 -10.57 17.10 7.50
CA ILE A 135 -10.80 15.87 8.26
C ILE A 135 -10.56 16.06 9.76
N ARG A 136 -9.57 16.88 10.17
CA ARG A 136 -9.22 17.09 11.59
C ARG A 136 -9.97 18.25 12.23
N MET A 137 -9.81 19.46 11.68
CA MET A 137 -10.37 20.65 12.32
C MET A 137 -11.88 20.77 12.09
N LEU A 138 -12.32 20.69 10.83
CA LEU A 138 -13.75 20.77 10.55
C LEU A 138 -14.49 19.53 11.08
N GLY A 139 -13.94 18.34 10.88
CA GLY A 139 -14.46 17.08 11.44
C GLY A 139 -14.57 17.12 12.98
N GLY A 140 -13.49 17.49 13.68
CA GLY A 140 -13.46 17.57 15.14
C GLY A 140 -14.44 18.59 15.72
N LEU A 141 -14.54 19.79 15.13
CA LEU A 141 -15.51 20.81 15.55
C LEU A 141 -16.96 20.35 15.35
N LEU A 142 -17.27 19.73 14.21
CA LEU A 142 -18.62 19.23 13.92
C LEU A 142 -19.00 18.06 14.84
N SER A 143 -18.09 17.12 15.04
CA SER A 143 -18.28 15.98 15.96
C SER A 143 -18.52 16.46 17.39
N ALA A 144 -17.64 17.32 17.91
CA ALA A 144 -17.79 17.91 19.23
C ALA A 144 -19.09 18.72 19.36
N HIS A 145 -19.50 19.47 18.32
CA HIS A 145 -20.76 20.19 18.32
C HIS A 145 -21.97 19.25 18.43
N VAL A 146 -22.02 18.21 17.62
CA VAL A 146 -23.13 17.24 17.63
C VAL A 146 -23.21 16.55 18.98
N LEU A 147 -22.08 16.06 19.50
CA LEU A 147 -22.02 15.37 20.78
C LEU A 147 -22.41 16.28 21.94
N ALA A 148 -21.89 17.51 21.97
CA ALA A 148 -22.25 18.49 22.98
C ALA A 148 -23.75 18.84 22.94
N THR A 149 -24.33 18.92 21.74
CA THR A 149 -25.77 19.19 21.56
C THR A 149 -26.63 18.01 22.00
N ALA A 150 -26.22 16.77 21.68
CA ALA A 150 -26.92 15.56 22.08
C ALA A 150 -26.90 15.37 23.61
N LEU A 151 -25.75 15.60 24.24
CA LEU A 151 -25.55 15.43 25.68
C LEU A 151 -26.02 16.63 26.51
N ARG A 152 -26.40 17.75 25.87
CA ARG A 152 -26.78 18.99 26.56
C ARG A 152 -27.89 18.81 27.58
N MET A 153 -28.83 17.89 27.38
CA MET A 153 -29.95 17.66 28.30
C MET A 153 -29.60 16.68 29.43
N GLU A 154 -28.58 15.84 29.23
CA GLU A 154 -28.20 14.77 30.15
C GLU A 154 -27.05 15.19 31.07
N VAL A 155 -26.17 16.06 30.58
CA VAL A 155 -24.93 16.47 31.25
C VAL A 155 -24.99 17.95 31.66
N SER A 156 -25.11 18.18 32.97
CA SER A 156 -25.21 19.53 33.55
C SER A 156 -24.07 20.48 33.16
N ALA A 157 -22.85 19.96 32.98
CA ALA A 157 -21.69 20.75 32.58
C ALA A 157 -21.82 21.40 31.20
N LEU A 158 -22.69 20.88 30.33
CA LEU A 158 -22.90 21.34 28.95
C LEU A 158 -24.15 22.20 28.77
N HIS A 159 -24.94 22.46 29.82
CA HIS A 159 -26.19 23.25 29.73
C HIS A 159 -25.99 24.66 29.13
N TRP A 160 -24.80 25.23 29.27
CA TRP A 160 -24.47 26.56 28.74
C TRP A 160 -24.18 26.55 27.25
N TYR A 161 -23.85 25.40 26.66
CA TYR A 161 -23.42 25.30 25.28
C TYR A 161 -24.55 25.62 24.30
N ASN A 162 -24.28 26.53 23.37
CA ASN A 162 -25.27 27.10 22.46
C ASN A 162 -24.77 27.19 21.01
N GLY A 163 -23.96 26.20 20.58
CA GLY A 163 -23.55 26.05 19.18
C GLY A 163 -22.31 26.86 18.78
N GLU A 164 -21.50 27.30 19.74
CA GLU A 164 -20.28 28.07 19.49
C GLU A 164 -19.32 27.35 18.53
N LEU A 165 -19.14 26.03 18.69
CA LEU A 165 -18.27 25.25 17.79
C LEU A 165 -18.81 25.15 16.37
N LEU A 166 -20.14 25.20 16.17
CA LEU A 166 -20.74 25.22 14.83
C LEU A 166 -20.44 26.54 14.12
N ASN A 167 -20.47 27.67 14.84
CA ASN A 167 -20.09 28.98 14.29
C ASN A 167 -18.61 28.98 13.87
N MET A 168 -17.74 28.35 14.67
CA MET A 168 -16.32 28.18 14.35
C MET A 168 -16.13 27.28 13.11
N ALA A 169 -16.87 26.16 13.04
CA ALA A 169 -16.87 25.26 11.89
C ALA A 169 -17.33 25.97 10.61
N GLU A 170 -18.34 26.84 10.69
CA GLU A 170 -18.79 27.66 9.56
C GLU A 170 -17.73 28.66 9.10
N ASP A 171 -17.05 29.35 10.02
CA ASP A 171 -15.94 30.26 9.66
C ASP A 171 -14.82 29.52 8.92
N LEU A 172 -14.43 28.35 9.44
CA LEU A 172 -13.43 27.51 8.81
C LEU A 172 -13.89 27.01 7.43
N GLY A 173 -15.10 26.48 7.33
CA GLY A 173 -15.68 26.03 6.06
C GLY A 173 -15.69 27.14 5.01
N ARG A 174 -16.04 28.38 5.40
CA ARG A 174 -16.01 29.55 4.52
C ARG A 174 -14.60 29.87 4.01
N ARG A 175 -13.57 29.68 4.83
CA ARG A 175 -12.15 29.88 4.46
C ARG A 175 -11.63 28.80 3.53
N LEU A 176 -12.18 27.59 3.59
CA LEU A 176 -11.83 26.49 2.69
C LEU A 176 -12.54 26.58 1.32
N LEU A 177 -13.73 27.21 1.24
CA LEU A 177 -14.50 27.34 -0.01
C LEU A 177 -13.72 27.86 -1.23
N PRO A 178 -12.81 28.85 -1.12
CA PRO A 178 -12.01 29.33 -2.25
C PRO A 178 -11.21 28.21 -2.95
N ALA A 179 -10.81 27.15 -2.24
CA ALA A 179 -10.06 26.04 -2.82
C ALA A 179 -10.86 25.30 -3.91
N PHE A 180 -12.20 25.30 -3.84
CA PHE A 180 -13.07 24.66 -4.83
C PHE A 180 -13.30 25.52 -6.09
N ASN A 181 -12.70 26.71 -6.17
CA ASN A 181 -12.83 27.60 -7.33
C ASN A 181 -11.86 27.24 -8.46
N THR A 182 -11.95 25.99 -8.93
CA THR A 182 -11.16 25.46 -10.06
C THR A 182 -12.03 25.20 -11.27
N SER A 183 -11.40 25.06 -12.45
CA SER A 183 -12.11 24.80 -13.71
C SER A 183 -12.92 23.50 -13.67
N THR A 184 -12.45 22.50 -12.93
CA THR A 184 -13.13 21.20 -12.81
C THR A 184 -14.07 21.11 -11.61
N GLY A 185 -13.89 21.96 -10.59
CA GLY A 185 -14.57 21.88 -9.29
C GLY A 185 -13.87 20.96 -8.28
N ILE A 186 -12.76 20.33 -8.65
CA ILE A 186 -11.87 19.61 -7.72
C ILE A 186 -11.09 20.64 -6.90
N PRO A 187 -11.01 20.54 -5.56
CA PRO A 187 -10.34 21.55 -4.74
C PRO A 187 -8.82 21.58 -4.97
N HIS A 188 -8.22 22.76 -4.83
CA HIS A 188 -6.77 22.88 -4.61
C HIS A 188 -6.35 22.07 -3.37
N GLY A 189 -5.16 21.48 -3.38
CA GLY A 189 -4.64 20.77 -2.21
C GLY A 189 -4.31 21.69 -1.03
N ARG A 190 -4.06 22.99 -1.30
CA ARG A 190 -3.66 23.99 -0.32
C ARG A 190 -4.50 25.25 -0.41
N VAL A 191 -4.67 25.94 0.73
CA VAL A 191 -5.35 27.23 0.82
C VAL A 191 -4.73 28.10 1.92
N ASN A 192 -4.63 29.40 1.72
CA ASN A 192 -4.30 30.34 2.78
C ASN A 192 -5.55 30.71 3.58
N LEU A 193 -5.52 30.56 4.91
CA LEU A 193 -6.69 30.76 5.76
C LEU A 193 -7.22 32.21 5.77
N ARG A 194 -6.37 33.22 5.51
CA ARG A 194 -6.76 34.64 5.43
C ARG A 194 -7.00 35.11 4.00
N HIS A 195 -6.15 34.67 3.07
CA HIS A 195 -6.09 35.20 1.69
C HIS A 195 -6.67 34.25 0.63
N GLY A 196 -7.14 33.06 1.01
CA GLY A 196 -7.69 32.06 0.11
C GLY A 196 -6.63 31.49 -0.84
N ILE A 197 -6.90 31.53 -2.14
CA ILE A 197 -6.01 30.98 -3.19
C ILE A 197 -5.00 32.00 -3.76
N ARG A 198 -4.98 33.24 -3.24
CA ARG A 198 -4.04 34.27 -3.72
C ARG A 198 -2.60 33.84 -3.44
N GLY A 199 -1.75 33.87 -4.46
CA GLY A 199 -0.35 33.41 -4.37
C GLY A 199 -0.15 31.91 -4.51
N LEU A 200 -1.22 31.12 -4.67
CA LEU A 200 -1.16 29.65 -4.83
C LEU A 200 -1.51 29.17 -6.25
N SER A 201 -1.54 30.09 -7.23
CA SER A 201 -1.96 29.82 -8.62
C SER A 201 -1.05 28.85 -9.39
N GLU A 202 0.15 28.61 -8.89
CA GLU A 202 1.10 27.65 -9.47
C GLU A 202 0.78 26.21 -9.04
N SER A 203 0.09 26.00 -7.90
CA SER A 203 -0.29 24.68 -7.41
C SER A 203 -1.52 24.18 -8.17
N ARG A 204 -1.27 23.31 -9.16
CA ARG A 204 -2.28 22.76 -10.07
C ARG A 204 -2.61 21.29 -9.81
N GLU A 205 -2.00 20.67 -8.81
CA GLU A 205 -2.10 19.25 -8.54
C GLU A 205 -2.72 18.98 -7.18
N THR A 206 -3.48 17.90 -7.07
CA THR A 206 -4.01 17.39 -5.81
C THR A 206 -4.08 15.87 -5.86
N CYS A 207 -4.16 15.22 -4.70
CA CYS A 207 -4.34 13.78 -4.62
C CYS A 207 -5.83 13.36 -4.70
N THR A 208 -6.11 12.12 -5.06
CA THR A 208 -7.50 11.63 -5.17
C THR A 208 -8.21 11.63 -3.82
N ALA A 209 -7.54 11.17 -2.75
CA ALA A 209 -8.03 11.30 -1.38
C ALA A 209 -8.29 12.76 -1.01
N CYS A 210 -7.31 13.64 -1.25
CA CYS A 210 -7.38 15.07 -0.98
C CYS A 210 -8.60 15.74 -1.62
N ALA A 211 -8.99 15.31 -2.82
CA ALA A 211 -10.15 15.81 -3.54
C ALA A 211 -11.47 15.14 -3.16
N GLY A 212 -11.42 13.86 -2.79
CA GLY A 212 -12.58 12.99 -2.55
C GLY A 212 -13.09 13.00 -1.12
N THR A 213 -12.24 13.33 -0.16
CA THR A 213 -12.48 13.16 1.27
C THR A 213 -12.96 14.46 1.91
N MET A 214 -13.95 15.09 1.28
CA MET A 214 -14.56 16.36 1.73
C MET A 214 -16.05 16.21 2.04
N ILE A 215 -16.71 15.19 1.46
CA ILE A 215 -18.17 15.16 1.37
C ILE A 215 -18.86 14.98 2.73
N LEU A 216 -18.29 14.22 3.67
CA LEU A 216 -18.94 13.95 4.95
C LEU A 216 -19.05 15.22 5.79
N GLU A 217 -17.92 15.89 6.03
CA GLU A 217 -17.83 17.11 6.87
C GLU A 217 -18.57 18.27 6.21
N MET A 218 -18.38 18.47 4.89
CA MET A 218 -19.05 19.56 4.17
C MET A 218 -20.57 19.35 4.07
N ALA A 219 -21.04 18.11 3.97
CA ALA A 219 -22.46 17.80 4.03
C ALA A 219 -23.03 18.01 5.44
N ALA A 220 -22.33 17.54 6.47
CA ALA A 220 -22.71 17.78 7.86
C ALA A 220 -22.79 19.28 8.18
N LEU A 221 -21.76 20.06 7.80
CA LEU A 221 -21.75 21.52 7.95
C LEU A 221 -22.95 22.17 7.25
N SER A 222 -23.23 21.78 6.01
CA SER A 222 -24.35 22.35 5.25
C SER A 222 -25.70 22.10 5.90
N ARG A 223 -25.91 20.88 6.41
CA ARG A 223 -27.17 20.47 7.02
C ARG A 223 -27.37 21.07 8.41
N LEU A 224 -26.30 21.23 9.18
CA LEU A 224 -26.33 21.85 10.51
C LEU A 224 -26.50 23.37 10.44
N VAL A 225 -25.81 24.05 9.51
CA VAL A 225 -25.91 25.51 9.32
C VAL A 225 -27.15 25.90 8.51
N GLY A 226 -27.63 25.02 7.62
CA GLY A 226 -28.71 25.31 6.68
C GLY A 226 -28.25 26.00 5.39
N ASN A 227 -26.94 26.02 5.10
CA ASN A 227 -26.37 26.57 3.88
C ASN A 227 -25.83 25.45 2.96
N PRO A 228 -26.45 25.18 1.80
CA PRO A 228 -26.11 24.01 0.99
C PRO A 228 -24.80 24.15 0.19
N ILE A 229 -24.13 25.30 0.23
CA ILE A 229 -22.97 25.57 -0.62
C ILE A 229 -21.82 24.57 -0.38
N TYR A 230 -21.56 24.19 0.87
CA TYR A 230 -20.44 23.31 1.21
C TYR A 230 -20.66 21.90 0.64
N GLU A 231 -21.86 21.33 0.87
CA GLU A 231 -22.30 20.04 0.36
C GLU A 231 -22.25 20.04 -1.18
N GLN A 232 -22.80 21.07 -1.83
CA GLN A 232 -22.80 21.17 -3.29
C GLN A 232 -21.40 21.18 -3.91
N LYS A 233 -20.44 21.87 -3.28
CA LYS A 233 -19.05 21.94 -3.75
C LYS A 233 -18.37 20.57 -3.62
N ALA A 234 -18.55 19.89 -2.48
CA ALA A 234 -18.00 18.55 -2.27
C ALA A 234 -18.63 17.50 -3.21
N HIS A 235 -19.95 17.54 -3.44
CA HIS A 235 -20.63 16.68 -4.43
C HIS A 235 -20.05 16.89 -5.83
N LYS A 236 -19.83 18.16 -6.23
CA LYS A 236 -19.26 18.48 -7.54
C LYS A 236 -17.86 17.89 -7.73
N ALA A 237 -17.03 17.92 -6.68
CA ALA A 237 -15.71 17.29 -6.71
C ALA A 237 -15.81 15.76 -6.89
N MET A 238 -16.66 15.10 -6.09
CA MET A 238 -16.92 13.64 -6.20
C MET A 238 -17.47 13.24 -7.59
N ASP A 239 -18.39 14.04 -8.14
CA ASP A 239 -18.95 13.82 -9.47
C ASP A 239 -17.91 13.98 -10.58
N ARG A 240 -16.96 14.91 -10.40
CA ARG A 240 -15.87 15.11 -11.34
C ARG A 240 -14.89 13.94 -11.29
N LEU A 241 -14.48 13.51 -10.09
CA LEU A 241 -13.61 12.34 -9.89
C LEU A 241 -14.22 11.07 -10.51
N TRP A 242 -15.52 10.84 -10.28
CA TRP A 242 -16.23 9.71 -10.89
C TRP A 242 -16.20 9.74 -12.43
N LYS A 243 -16.33 10.92 -13.04
CA LYS A 243 -16.37 11.08 -14.51
C LYS A 243 -15.03 10.84 -15.19
N ILE A 244 -13.92 11.10 -14.50
CA ILE A 244 -12.56 11.03 -15.06
C ILE A 244 -11.80 9.76 -14.71
N ARG A 245 -12.39 8.88 -13.90
CA ARG A 245 -11.87 7.51 -13.68
C ARG A 245 -11.60 6.81 -15.01
N HIS A 246 -10.72 5.81 -15.00
CA HIS A 246 -10.46 5.05 -16.21
C HIS A 246 -11.70 4.21 -16.60
N ARG A 247 -12.22 4.41 -17.82
CA ARG A 247 -13.52 3.84 -18.25
C ARG A 247 -13.57 2.31 -18.30
N THR A 248 -12.44 1.66 -18.58
CA THR A 248 -12.40 0.20 -18.79
C THR A 248 -12.06 -0.55 -17.51
N SER A 249 -11.20 0.01 -16.66
CA SER A 249 -10.76 -0.64 -15.42
C SER A 249 -11.54 -0.15 -14.20
N ASP A 250 -12.29 0.96 -14.31
CA ASP A 250 -12.93 1.68 -13.20
C ASP A 250 -11.94 2.11 -12.09
N LEU A 251 -10.63 2.12 -12.37
CA LEU A 251 -9.59 2.53 -11.43
C LEU A 251 -9.34 4.05 -11.46
N MET A 252 -8.76 4.55 -10.37
CA MET A 252 -8.40 5.96 -10.14
C MET A 252 -6.88 6.10 -10.15
N GLY A 253 -6.36 7.25 -10.61
CA GLY A 253 -4.96 7.59 -10.38
C GLY A 253 -4.76 8.17 -8.97
N THR A 254 -3.51 8.34 -8.55
CA THR A 254 -3.20 8.94 -7.23
C THR A 254 -3.20 10.48 -7.28
N VAL A 255 -2.69 11.09 -8.36
CA VAL A 255 -2.52 12.55 -8.46
C VAL A 255 -3.16 13.08 -9.74
N ILE A 256 -3.88 14.19 -9.60
CA ILE A 256 -4.69 14.79 -10.65
C ILE A 256 -4.41 16.30 -10.79
N ASN A 257 -4.41 16.78 -12.03
CA ASN A 257 -4.44 18.20 -12.33
C ASN A 257 -5.85 18.78 -12.15
N ILE A 258 -6.01 19.79 -11.28
CA ILE A 258 -7.31 20.36 -10.89
C ILE A 258 -7.97 21.22 -11.99
N HIS A 259 -7.21 21.66 -13.01
CA HIS A 259 -7.74 22.49 -14.10
C HIS A 259 -8.06 21.68 -15.35
N SER A 260 -7.17 20.77 -15.76
CA SER A 260 -7.43 19.91 -16.92
C SER A 260 -8.25 18.67 -16.56
N GLY A 261 -8.10 18.16 -15.33
CA GLY A 261 -8.65 16.89 -14.89
C GLY A 261 -7.85 15.68 -15.38
N ASP A 262 -6.62 15.89 -15.87
CA ASP A 262 -5.73 14.82 -16.30
C ASP A 262 -5.02 14.17 -15.11
N TRP A 263 -4.86 12.85 -15.19
CA TRP A 263 -4.09 12.08 -14.23
C TRP A 263 -2.59 12.29 -14.44
N VAL A 264 -1.95 12.94 -13.46
CA VAL A 264 -0.50 13.17 -13.41
C VAL A 264 0.20 11.88 -13.00
N ARG A 265 -0.21 11.29 -11.87
CA ARG A 265 0.25 9.96 -11.43
C ARG A 265 -0.88 8.96 -11.61
N LYS A 266 -0.60 7.95 -12.43
CA LYS A 266 -1.57 6.96 -12.95
C LYS A 266 -1.53 5.64 -12.18
N ASP A 267 -0.84 5.63 -11.06
CA ASP A 267 -0.78 4.49 -10.14
C ASP A 267 -2.11 4.39 -9.40
N SER A 268 -2.58 3.18 -9.19
CA SER A 268 -3.85 2.87 -8.55
C SER A 268 -3.62 1.78 -7.52
N GLY A 269 -3.96 2.07 -6.28
CA GLY A 269 -3.92 1.15 -5.15
C GLY A 269 -5.05 1.48 -4.18
N VAL A 270 -5.03 0.84 -3.02
CA VAL A 270 -5.94 1.16 -1.92
C VAL A 270 -5.29 2.02 -0.83
N GLY A 271 -3.97 2.19 -0.85
CA GLY A 271 -3.23 2.95 0.15
C GLY A 271 -3.10 4.45 -0.18
N ALA A 272 -2.01 5.02 0.32
CA ALA A 272 -1.75 6.46 0.36
C ALA A 272 -2.13 7.23 -0.92
N GLY A 273 -2.99 8.22 -0.74
CA GLY A 273 -3.40 9.18 -1.77
C GLY A 273 -4.65 8.80 -2.55
N ILE A 274 -5.23 7.63 -2.28
CA ILE A 274 -6.53 7.19 -2.83
C ILE A 274 -7.45 6.64 -1.74
N ASP A 275 -6.91 5.89 -0.78
CA ASP A 275 -7.56 5.38 0.45
C ASP A 275 -8.98 5.94 0.77
N SER A 276 -9.04 7.11 1.38
CA SER A 276 -10.22 7.72 1.96
C SER A 276 -11.25 8.20 0.92
N TYR A 277 -10.88 8.30 -0.37
CA TYR A 277 -11.87 8.47 -1.44
C TYR A 277 -12.79 7.26 -1.56
N TYR A 278 -12.25 6.04 -1.46
CA TYR A 278 -13.07 4.83 -1.46
C TYR A 278 -13.91 4.74 -0.20
N GLU A 279 -13.32 5.08 0.95
CA GLU A 279 -14.00 5.14 2.23
C GLU A 279 -15.21 6.07 2.17
N TYR A 280 -15.04 7.29 1.66
CA TYR A 280 -16.11 8.29 1.57
C TYR A 280 -17.14 7.93 0.49
N CYS A 281 -16.78 7.15 -0.53
CA CYS A 281 -17.80 6.60 -1.43
C CYS A 281 -18.78 5.66 -0.69
N LEU A 282 -18.33 4.87 0.28
CA LEU A 282 -19.25 4.03 1.06
C LEU A 282 -19.90 4.82 2.19
N LYS A 283 -19.12 5.54 3.00
CA LYS A 283 -19.60 6.27 4.17
C LYS A 283 -20.56 7.42 3.78
N ALA A 284 -20.42 8.03 2.61
CA ALA A 284 -21.39 9.04 2.14
C ALA A 284 -22.75 8.41 1.79
N TYR A 285 -22.78 7.17 1.31
CA TYR A 285 -24.06 6.46 1.16
C TYR A 285 -24.71 6.21 2.52
N ILE A 286 -23.92 5.75 3.50
CA ILE A 286 -24.40 5.50 4.87
C ILE A 286 -24.93 6.79 5.52
N LEU A 287 -24.21 7.90 5.40
CA LEU A 287 -24.58 9.19 6.02
C LEU A 287 -25.72 9.92 5.29
N LEU A 288 -25.71 9.92 3.96
CA LEU A 288 -26.59 10.78 3.16
C LEU A 288 -27.76 10.01 2.53
N GLY A 289 -27.71 8.68 2.49
CA GLY A 289 -28.71 7.82 1.85
C GLY A 289 -28.72 7.91 0.31
N ASP A 290 -27.67 8.45 -0.30
CA ASP A 290 -27.61 8.67 -1.75
C ASP A 290 -27.00 7.45 -2.47
N GLU A 291 -27.86 6.66 -3.14
CA GLU A 291 -27.50 5.43 -3.86
C GLU A 291 -26.38 5.63 -4.90
N LYS A 292 -26.19 6.85 -5.40
CA LYS A 292 -25.11 7.12 -6.37
C LYS A 292 -23.75 6.78 -5.78
N TYR A 293 -23.55 6.98 -4.49
CA TYR A 293 -22.29 6.73 -3.81
C TYR A 293 -22.04 5.23 -3.62
N LEU A 294 -23.07 4.47 -3.24
CA LEU A 294 -23.00 3.02 -3.20
C LEU A 294 -22.68 2.42 -4.58
N ALA A 295 -23.33 2.91 -5.64
CA ALA A 295 -23.06 2.46 -6.99
C ALA A 295 -21.62 2.74 -7.43
N ARG A 296 -21.06 3.91 -7.07
CA ARG A 296 -19.65 4.25 -7.32
C ARG A 296 -18.71 3.34 -6.54
N PHE A 297 -18.97 3.15 -5.25
CA PHE A 297 -18.19 2.30 -4.38
C PHE A 297 -18.15 0.86 -4.91
N ASN A 298 -19.31 0.26 -5.21
CA ASN A 298 -19.38 -1.11 -5.72
C ASN A 298 -18.61 -1.29 -7.04
N ARG A 299 -18.59 -0.28 -7.91
CA ARG A 299 -17.80 -0.30 -9.15
C ARG A 299 -16.30 -0.28 -8.86
N HIS A 300 -15.86 0.62 -8.00
CA HIS A 300 -14.46 0.69 -7.59
C HIS A 300 -14.02 -0.56 -6.81
N TYR A 301 -14.85 -1.06 -5.89
CA TYR A 301 -14.59 -2.28 -5.12
C TYR A 301 -14.35 -3.49 -6.02
N ASN A 302 -15.25 -3.71 -7.00
CA ASN A 302 -15.09 -4.79 -7.97
C ASN A 302 -13.80 -4.65 -8.79
N ALA A 303 -13.42 -3.43 -9.16
CA ALA A 303 -12.17 -3.17 -9.87
C ALA A 303 -10.94 -3.45 -8.99
N VAL A 304 -10.94 -2.98 -7.74
CA VAL A 304 -9.88 -3.22 -6.76
C VAL A 304 -9.71 -4.72 -6.52
N MET A 305 -10.79 -5.44 -6.25
CA MET A 305 -10.75 -6.89 -6.01
C MET A 305 -10.32 -7.67 -7.25
N LYS A 306 -10.55 -7.15 -8.46
CA LYS A 306 -10.15 -7.79 -9.72
C LYS A 306 -8.68 -7.56 -10.09
N TYR A 307 -8.16 -6.34 -9.86
CA TYR A 307 -6.88 -5.91 -10.42
C TYR A 307 -5.78 -5.69 -9.37
N ILE A 308 -6.15 -5.22 -8.18
CA ILE A 308 -5.21 -4.85 -7.10
C ILE A 308 -5.06 -6.01 -6.11
N SER A 309 -6.16 -6.67 -5.76
CA SER A 309 -6.16 -7.80 -4.84
C SER A 309 -5.59 -9.07 -5.47
N ARG A 310 -4.61 -9.68 -4.79
CA ARG A 310 -4.02 -10.99 -5.13
C ARG A 310 -3.99 -11.85 -3.87
N GLY A 311 -5.15 -12.33 -3.44
CA GLY A 311 -5.33 -12.98 -2.14
C GLY A 311 -5.25 -11.94 -1.01
N PRO A 312 -4.45 -12.16 0.05
CA PRO A 312 -4.32 -11.19 1.14
C PRO A 312 -3.41 -9.99 0.80
N VAL A 313 -2.72 -10.02 -0.34
CA VAL A 313 -1.78 -8.97 -0.77
C VAL A 313 -2.47 -7.99 -1.72
N MET A 314 -2.28 -6.70 -1.47
CA MET A 314 -2.92 -5.60 -2.22
C MET A 314 -1.84 -4.69 -2.84
N LEU A 315 -1.42 -4.97 -4.07
CA LEU A 315 -0.32 -4.23 -4.73
C LEU A 315 -0.85 -3.22 -5.75
N ALA A 316 -0.25 -2.02 -5.76
CA ALA A 316 -0.64 -0.97 -6.69
C ALA A 316 -0.33 -1.37 -8.15
N VAL A 317 -1.22 -0.98 -9.05
CA VAL A 317 -1.15 -1.25 -10.50
C VAL A 317 -1.29 0.04 -11.29
N HIS A 318 -0.93 0.03 -12.57
CA HIS A 318 -1.24 1.18 -13.43
C HIS A 318 -2.71 1.19 -13.84
N MET A 319 -3.40 2.32 -13.67
CA MET A 319 -4.85 2.42 -13.92
C MET A 319 -5.24 2.09 -15.38
N HIS A 320 -4.35 2.35 -16.36
CA HIS A 320 -4.57 2.11 -17.80
C HIS A 320 -4.17 0.69 -18.23
N ARG A 321 -3.25 0.07 -17.49
CA ARG A 321 -2.71 -1.27 -17.74
C ARG A 321 -2.74 -2.06 -16.42
N PRO A 322 -3.93 -2.42 -15.93
CA PRO A 322 -4.12 -2.90 -14.57
C PRO A 322 -3.51 -4.30 -14.30
N HIS A 323 -2.97 -4.95 -15.33
CA HIS A 323 -2.20 -6.19 -15.18
C HIS A 323 -0.73 -5.95 -14.81
N LEU A 324 -0.23 -4.72 -15.04
CA LEU A 324 1.13 -4.33 -14.69
C LEU A 324 1.14 -3.69 -13.29
N GLN A 325 2.00 -4.22 -12.43
CA GLN A 325 2.25 -3.64 -11.12
C GLN A 325 2.98 -2.30 -11.32
N SER A 326 2.55 -1.31 -10.54
CA SER A 326 3.15 0.03 -10.51
C SER A 326 4.13 0.14 -9.34
N ARG A 327 3.84 -0.55 -8.22
CA ARG A 327 4.70 -0.59 -7.04
C ARG A 327 4.91 -2.04 -6.60
N ASN A 328 6.08 -2.31 -6.02
CA ASN A 328 6.47 -3.60 -5.45
C ASN A 328 6.28 -3.66 -3.91
N PHE A 329 5.71 -2.62 -3.31
CA PHE A 329 5.45 -2.51 -1.88
C PHE A 329 4.00 -2.09 -1.60
N MET A 330 3.62 -2.29 -0.35
CA MET A 330 2.36 -1.93 0.29
C MET A 330 2.65 -0.90 1.38
N ASP A 331 1.91 0.20 1.42
CA ASP A 331 1.99 1.17 2.52
C ASP A 331 1.10 0.78 3.70
N ALA A 332 1.45 1.21 4.90
CA ALA A 332 0.72 0.89 6.13
C ALA A 332 -0.71 1.42 6.14
N LEU A 333 -0.99 2.51 5.41
CA LEU A 333 -2.30 3.15 5.38
C LEU A 333 -3.36 2.22 4.78
N LEU A 334 -3.00 1.25 3.93
CA LEU A 334 -3.94 0.25 3.42
C LEU A 334 -4.64 -0.57 4.51
N ALA A 335 -4.13 -0.54 5.74
CA ALA A 335 -4.67 -1.29 6.87
C ALA A 335 -6.09 -0.89 7.27
N PHE A 336 -6.66 0.21 6.75
CA PHE A 336 -8.08 0.58 6.92
C PHE A 336 -9.02 -0.28 6.05
N TRP A 337 -8.51 -0.84 4.94
CA TRP A 337 -9.31 -1.52 3.92
C TRP A 337 -10.13 -2.70 4.46
N PRO A 338 -9.61 -3.56 5.37
CA PRO A 338 -10.41 -4.59 6.02
C PRO A 338 -11.62 -4.04 6.78
N GLY A 339 -11.47 -2.92 7.51
CA GLY A 339 -12.57 -2.23 8.18
C GLY A 339 -13.65 -1.78 7.18
N LEU A 340 -13.24 -1.25 6.04
CA LEU A 340 -14.15 -0.87 4.96
C LEU A 340 -14.87 -2.07 4.33
N GLN A 341 -14.18 -3.20 4.16
CA GLN A 341 -14.76 -4.45 3.71
C GLN A 341 -15.81 -5.00 4.68
N VAL A 342 -15.56 -4.88 5.99
CA VAL A 342 -16.54 -5.23 7.03
C VAL A 342 -17.78 -4.35 6.92
N LEU A 343 -17.63 -3.04 6.73
CA LEU A 343 -18.76 -2.12 6.53
C LEU A 343 -19.60 -2.46 5.30
N LEU A 344 -18.99 -2.97 4.23
CA LEU A 344 -19.69 -3.49 3.05
C LEU A 344 -20.42 -4.82 3.33
N GLY A 345 -19.98 -5.58 4.34
CA GLY A 345 -20.43 -6.94 4.63
C GLY A 345 -19.55 -8.05 4.04
N ASP A 346 -18.41 -7.71 3.43
CA ASP A 346 -17.47 -8.68 2.85
C ASP A 346 -16.38 -9.09 3.85
N VAL A 347 -16.78 -9.86 4.87
CA VAL A 347 -15.94 -10.16 6.04
C VAL A 347 -14.78 -11.11 5.72
N ARG A 348 -14.92 -12.02 4.75
CA ARG A 348 -13.89 -13.05 4.50
C ARG A 348 -12.58 -12.44 3.97
N PRO A 349 -12.56 -11.64 2.89
CA PRO A 349 -11.34 -10.98 2.42
C PRO A 349 -10.74 -10.01 3.46
N ALA A 350 -11.61 -9.40 4.30
CA ALA A 350 -11.18 -8.56 5.40
C ALA A 350 -10.33 -9.35 6.42
N VAL A 351 -10.80 -10.54 6.81
CA VAL A 351 -10.06 -11.45 7.70
C VAL A 351 -8.73 -11.86 7.08
N GLU A 352 -8.69 -12.17 5.78
CA GLU A 352 -7.48 -12.60 5.08
C GLU A 352 -6.40 -11.50 5.05
N THR A 353 -6.81 -10.27 4.71
CA THR A 353 -5.90 -9.11 4.64
C THR A 353 -5.44 -8.67 6.04
N HIS A 354 -6.34 -8.65 7.02
CA HIS A 354 -6.01 -8.30 8.41
C HIS A 354 -5.04 -9.29 9.03
N GLU A 355 -5.22 -10.60 8.81
CA GLU A 355 -4.29 -11.63 9.32
C GLU A 355 -2.89 -11.46 8.71
N MET A 356 -2.78 -11.10 7.43
CA MET A 356 -1.50 -10.77 6.80
C MET A 356 -0.84 -9.54 7.46
N LEU A 357 -1.60 -8.49 7.75
CA LEU A 357 -1.09 -7.30 8.43
C LEU A 357 -0.64 -7.62 9.85
N TYR A 358 -1.40 -8.45 10.56
CA TYR A 358 -1.03 -8.92 11.90
C TYR A 358 0.28 -9.70 11.89
N GLN A 359 0.52 -10.52 10.86
CA GLN A 359 1.78 -11.24 10.67
C GLN A 359 2.97 -10.30 10.43
N VAL A 360 2.79 -9.25 9.62
CA VAL A 360 3.80 -8.20 9.43
C VAL A 360 4.13 -7.53 10.77
N MET A 361 3.10 -7.18 11.55
CA MET A 361 3.26 -6.59 12.88
C MET A 361 3.99 -7.53 13.84
N GLN A 362 3.62 -8.82 13.89
CA GLN A 362 4.29 -9.81 14.75
C GLN A 362 5.77 -9.95 14.41
N ARG A 363 6.13 -9.84 13.12
CA ARG A 363 7.52 -9.93 12.67
C ARG A 363 8.35 -8.69 13.05
N HIS A 364 7.77 -7.50 12.91
CA HIS A 364 8.49 -6.22 13.04
C HIS A 364 8.11 -5.41 14.29
N THR A 365 7.32 -5.97 15.21
CA THR A 365 6.70 -5.31 16.37
C THR A 365 5.60 -4.31 16.01
N PHE A 366 5.82 -3.48 14.99
CA PHE A 366 4.84 -2.58 14.39
C PHE A 366 4.75 -2.83 12.89
N ILE A 367 3.65 -2.39 12.27
CA ILE A 367 3.56 -2.36 10.81
C ILE A 367 4.44 -1.21 10.32
N PRO A 368 5.50 -1.48 9.53
CA PRO A 368 6.33 -0.45 8.93
C PRO A 368 5.51 0.37 7.92
N GLU A 369 5.83 1.65 7.77
CA GLU A 369 5.15 2.59 6.86
C GLU A 369 5.04 2.06 5.43
N ALA A 370 6.01 1.25 4.98
CA ALA A 370 5.86 0.42 3.79
C ALA A 370 6.57 -0.92 3.93
N PHE A 371 5.99 -1.97 3.35
CA PHE A 371 6.56 -3.32 3.30
C PHE A 371 6.32 -4.02 1.95
N THR A 372 7.22 -4.92 1.59
CA THR A 372 7.13 -5.73 0.37
C THR A 372 6.19 -6.94 0.56
N SER A 373 5.82 -7.60 -0.54
CA SER A 373 4.94 -8.79 -0.51
C SER A 373 5.52 -9.99 0.25
N ASP A 374 6.84 -10.04 0.47
CA ASP A 374 7.53 -11.01 1.32
C ASP A 374 7.73 -10.52 2.78
N PHE A 375 6.95 -9.51 3.16
CA PHE A 375 6.89 -8.93 4.50
C PHE A 375 8.23 -8.35 4.98
N GLN A 376 9.08 -7.83 4.09
CA GLN A 376 10.25 -7.04 4.49
C GLN A 376 9.88 -5.57 4.63
N VAL A 377 10.61 -4.89 5.49
CA VAL A 377 10.53 -3.44 5.64
C VAL A 377 11.05 -2.77 4.37
N HIS A 378 10.19 -2.00 3.70
CA HIS A 378 10.58 -1.09 2.63
C HIS A 378 10.89 0.30 3.23
N TRP A 379 9.96 0.85 4.00
CA TRP A 379 10.13 2.09 4.78
C TRP A 379 9.83 1.80 6.24
N GLY A 380 10.82 2.03 7.11
CA GLY A 380 10.81 1.57 8.49
C GLY A 380 10.02 2.43 9.47
N GLN A 381 9.55 3.61 9.07
CA GLN A 381 8.86 4.53 9.97
C GLN A 381 7.57 3.90 10.52
N HIS A 382 7.16 4.32 11.71
CA HIS A 382 5.85 4.01 12.27
C HIS A 382 5.39 5.20 13.14
N PRO A 383 4.59 6.12 12.59
CA PRO A 383 4.13 7.32 13.29
C PRO A 383 2.90 7.06 14.17
N LEU A 384 2.77 5.84 14.74
CA LEU A 384 1.65 5.45 15.62
C LEU A 384 0.28 5.41 14.91
N ARG A 385 0.31 5.00 13.63
CA ARG A 385 -0.79 4.80 12.68
C ARG A 385 -2.02 4.06 13.28
N PRO A 386 -3.25 4.58 13.11
CA PRO A 386 -4.48 3.98 13.67
C PRO A 386 -5.13 2.89 12.81
N GLU A 387 -4.83 2.81 11.51
CA GLU A 387 -5.63 2.11 10.50
C GLU A 387 -5.76 0.60 10.79
N PHE A 388 -4.71 -0.02 11.34
CA PHE A 388 -4.76 -1.43 11.74
C PHE A 388 -5.69 -1.66 12.94
N LEU A 389 -5.74 -0.72 13.90
CA LEU A 389 -6.64 -0.79 15.05
C LEU A 389 -8.09 -0.50 14.65
N GLU A 390 -8.33 0.42 13.72
CA GLU A 390 -9.65 0.65 13.12
C GLU A 390 -10.22 -0.67 12.56
N SER A 391 -9.47 -1.33 11.67
CA SER A 391 -9.86 -2.62 11.10
C SER A 391 -10.05 -3.71 12.15
N THR A 392 -9.19 -3.74 13.17
CA THR A 392 -9.31 -4.69 14.30
C THR A 392 -10.62 -4.47 15.06
N TYR A 393 -10.98 -3.20 15.29
CA TYR A 393 -12.24 -2.82 15.92
C TYR A 393 -13.45 -3.28 15.11
N PHE A 394 -13.53 -2.94 13.82
CA PHE A 394 -14.65 -3.34 12.97
C PHE A 394 -14.79 -4.87 12.84
N LEU A 395 -13.67 -5.59 12.68
CA LEU A 395 -13.69 -7.05 12.62
C LEU A 395 -14.18 -7.68 13.92
N HIS A 396 -13.74 -7.18 15.07
CA HIS A 396 -14.25 -7.64 16.37
C HIS A 396 -15.76 -7.40 16.49
N ARG A 397 -16.23 -6.20 16.13
CA ARG A 397 -17.66 -5.84 16.19
C ARG A 397 -18.53 -6.74 15.29
N ALA A 398 -18.04 -7.08 14.10
CA ALA A 398 -18.80 -7.91 13.15
C ALA A 398 -18.78 -9.41 13.46
N THR A 399 -17.71 -9.91 14.08
CA THR A 399 -17.51 -11.36 14.30
C THR A 399 -17.70 -11.81 15.75
N GLY A 400 -17.51 -10.93 16.73
CA GLY A 400 -17.44 -11.28 18.14
C GLY A 400 -16.25 -12.19 18.50
N ASP A 401 -15.23 -12.27 17.64
CA ASP A 401 -14.08 -13.16 17.84
C ASP A 401 -13.04 -12.52 18.76
N ASP A 402 -12.85 -13.11 19.94
CA ASP A 402 -11.87 -12.70 20.96
C ASP A 402 -10.42 -12.69 20.46
N HIS A 403 -10.13 -13.30 19.31
CA HIS A 403 -8.84 -13.11 18.66
C HIS A 403 -8.49 -11.63 18.43
N TYR A 404 -9.45 -10.82 17.97
CA TYR A 404 -9.20 -9.41 17.71
C TYR A 404 -8.94 -8.61 18.98
N LEU A 405 -9.54 -9.02 20.11
CA LEU A 405 -9.19 -8.49 21.43
C LEU A 405 -7.74 -8.81 21.81
N ASN A 406 -7.28 -10.03 21.52
CA ASN A 406 -5.89 -10.43 21.75
C ASN A 406 -4.90 -9.71 20.83
N VAL A 407 -5.29 -9.46 19.57
CA VAL A 407 -4.53 -8.59 18.64
C VAL A 407 -4.41 -7.19 19.23
N GLY A 408 -5.52 -6.55 19.61
CA GLY A 408 -5.53 -5.24 20.25
C GLY A 408 -4.67 -5.19 21.52
N LYS A 409 -4.73 -6.23 22.36
CA LYS A 409 -3.88 -6.35 23.56
C LYS A 409 -2.39 -6.37 23.21
N THR A 410 -2.03 -7.01 22.09
CA THR A 410 -0.65 -7.07 21.61
C THR A 410 -0.19 -5.69 21.13
N VAL A 411 -1.04 -4.98 20.37
CA VAL A 411 -0.76 -3.59 19.93
C VAL A 411 -0.59 -2.66 21.13
N LEU A 412 -1.52 -2.71 22.08
CA LEU A 412 -1.50 -1.89 23.30
C LEU A 412 -0.18 -2.07 24.06
N LYS A 413 0.21 -3.32 24.30
CA LYS A 413 1.48 -3.63 24.98
C LYS A 413 2.70 -3.15 24.20
N ALA A 414 2.68 -3.29 22.88
CA ALA A 414 3.78 -2.81 22.03
C ALA A 414 3.92 -1.28 22.15
N LEU A 415 2.81 -0.53 22.08
CA LEU A 415 2.81 0.92 22.24
C LEU A 415 3.36 1.32 23.62
N GLN A 416 2.85 0.72 24.69
CA GLN A 416 3.31 0.98 26.06
C GLN A 416 4.79 0.70 26.27
N GLN A 417 5.29 -0.40 25.69
CA GLN A 417 6.67 -0.83 25.89
C GLN A 417 7.68 -0.04 25.04
N TYR A 418 7.32 0.27 23.79
CA TYR A 418 8.29 0.74 22.80
C TYR A 418 8.11 2.19 22.37
N THR A 419 6.98 2.84 22.66
CA THR A 419 6.68 4.20 22.17
C THR A 419 6.37 5.20 23.28
N ARG A 420 6.07 4.72 24.49
CA ARG A 420 5.84 5.57 25.66
C ARG A 420 7.12 6.28 26.09
N VAL A 421 7.07 7.60 26.22
CA VAL A 421 8.15 8.47 26.71
C VAL A 421 7.63 9.39 27.83
N PRO A 422 8.47 10.13 28.56
CA PRO A 422 8.01 10.92 29.70
C PRO A 422 6.91 11.94 29.36
N CYS A 423 6.97 12.58 28.20
CA CYS A 423 6.01 13.59 27.76
C CYS A 423 5.14 13.07 26.60
N GLY A 424 4.45 11.94 26.78
CA GLY A 424 3.54 11.37 25.77
C GLY A 424 4.09 10.13 25.07
N TYR A 425 3.83 10.00 23.77
CA TYR A 425 4.25 8.88 22.93
C TYR A 425 5.02 9.36 21.70
N ALA A 426 6.20 8.79 21.47
CA ALA A 426 7.05 9.15 20.34
C ALA A 426 6.86 8.19 19.16
N ALA A 427 6.76 8.76 17.97
CA ALA A 427 6.84 8.01 16.72
C ALA A 427 8.14 7.20 16.63
N VAL A 428 8.11 6.07 15.91
CA VAL A 428 9.29 5.24 15.67
C VAL A 428 9.85 5.59 14.30
N ASN A 429 11.09 6.06 14.24
CA ASN A 429 11.76 6.42 12.99
C ASN A 429 12.08 5.18 12.12
N ASP A 430 12.47 4.07 12.75
CA ASP A 430 12.68 2.81 12.05
C ASP A 430 12.37 1.62 12.96
N VAL A 431 11.36 0.81 12.62
CA VAL A 431 10.93 -0.39 13.38
C VAL A 431 12.06 -1.40 13.61
N ARG A 432 13.10 -1.41 12.77
CA ARG A 432 14.27 -2.30 12.90
C ARG A 432 15.21 -1.83 14.00
N THR A 433 15.40 -0.52 14.13
CA THR A 433 16.32 0.09 15.12
C THR A 433 15.61 0.51 16.40
N ARG A 434 14.29 0.74 16.31
CA ARG A 434 13.42 1.28 17.37
C ARG A 434 13.86 2.65 17.87
N LEU A 435 14.58 3.41 17.05
CA LEU A 435 14.89 4.81 17.35
C LEU A 435 13.63 5.65 17.28
N HIS A 436 13.46 6.53 18.27
CA HIS A 436 12.33 7.45 18.33
C HIS A 436 12.57 8.69 17.47
N GLU A 437 11.48 9.22 16.93
CA GLU A 437 11.38 10.54 16.34
C GLU A 437 10.62 11.45 17.32
N ASP A 438 11.04 12.72 17.43
CA ASP A 438 10.41 13.70 18.33
C ASP A 438 9.09 14.24 17.75
N ARG A 439 8.12 13.33 17.60
CA ARG A 439 6.85 13.56 16.91
C ARG A 439 5.72 12.77 17.57
N MET A 440 4.62 13.45 17.83
CA MET A 440 3.32 12.86 18.18
C MET A 440 2.23 13.58 17.40
N ASP A 441 1.71 12.95 16.35
CA ASP A 441 0.63 13.52 15.53
C ASP A 441 -0.71 13.54 16.30
N SER A 442 -1.62 14.44 15.92
CA SER A 442 -2.93 14.61 16.59
C SER A 442 -3.81 13.35 16.55
N PHE A 443 -3.80 12.61 15.45
CA PHE A 443 -4.58 11.37 15.27
C PHE A 443 -4.25 10.28 16.31
N VAL A 444 -3.11 10.35 17.00
CA VAL A 444 -2.79 9.40 18.06
C VAL A 444 -3.84 9.47 19.19
N LEU A 445 -4.29 10.69 19.51
CA LEU A 445 -5.36 10.95 20.47
C LEU A 445 -6.76 10.78 19.86
N ALA A 446 -6.95 11.24 18.62
CA ALA A 446 -8.25 11.21 17.95
C ALA A 446 -8.65 9.80 17.50
N GLU A 447 -7.69 8.94 17.16
CA GLU A 447 -7.95 7.65 16.51
C GLU A 447 -7.32 6.49 17.26
N THR A 448 -5.99 6.43 17.38
CA THR A 448 -5.27 5.25 17.87
C THR A 448 -5.74 4.82 19.27
N PHE A 449 -5.79 5.77 20.20
CA PHE A 449 -6.27 5.48 21.57
C PHE A 449 -7.80 5.37 21.65
N LYS A 450 -8.54 6.10 20.79
CA LYS A 450 -10.00 5.99 20.69
C LYS A 450 -10.42 4.58 20.27
N TYR A 451 -9.85 4.04 19.19
CA TYR A 451 -10.14 2.68 18.72
C TYR A 451 -9.71 1.61 19.71
N LEU A 452 -8.57 1.76 20.41
CA LEU A 452 -8.17 0.86 21.48
C LEU A 452 -9.18 0.85 22.63
N TYR A 453 -9.62 2.02 23.09
CA TYR A 453 -10.61 2.14 24.15
C TYR A 453 -11.96 1.52 23.73
N MET A 454 -12.42 1.79 22.51
CA MET A 454 -13.67 1.26 21.95
C MET A 454 -13.60 -0.26 21.73
N LEU A 455 -12.46 -0.81 21.30
CA LEU A 455 -12.26 -2.25 21.09
C LEU A 455 -12.49 -3.04 22.39
N PHE A 456 -11.99 -2.53 23.51
CA PHE A 456 -12.17 -3.16 24.82
C PHE A 456 -13.47 -2.74 25.53
N GLY A 457 -14.19 -1.71 25.07
CA GLY A 457 -15.49 -1.31 25.62
C GLY A 457 -16.66 -2.16 25.13
N GLU A 458 -17.69 -2.35 25.96
CA GLU A 458 -19.01 -2.82 25.50
C GLU A 458 -19.91 -1.60 25.21
N ASP A 459 -20.92 -1.74 24.35
CA ASP A 459 -21.77 -0.60 23.92
C ASP A 459 -22.49 0.09 25.06
N LYS A 460 -22.93 -0.67 26.06
CA LYS A 460 -23.59 -0.13 27.26
C LYS A 460 -22.67 0.72 28.13
N ASP A 461 -21.36 0.58 27.96
CA ASP A 461 -20.39 1.31 28.76
C ASP A 461 -19.90 2.59 28.06
N LEU A 462 -20.34 2.83 26.83
CA LEU A 462 -20.05 4.05 26.09
C LEU A 462 -21.18 5.07 26.31
N PRO A 463 -20.85 6.35 26.47
CA PRO A 463 -21.87 7.36 26.74
C PRO A 463 -22.72 7.70 25.52
N VAL A 464 -22.30 7.27 24.33
CA VAL A 464 -23.04 7.43 23.09
C VAL A 464 -23.22 6.08 22.41
N LYS A 465 -24.40 5.88 21.83
CA LYS A 465 -24.69 4.71 21.00
C LYS A 465 -23.99 4.86 19.67
N LEU A 466 -22.93 4.08 19.47
CA LEU A 466 -22.12 4.16 18.25
C LEU A 466 -22.90 3.88 16.96
N GLU A 467 -23.98 3.10 17.04
CA GLU A 467 -24.84 2.75 15.90
C GLU A 467 -25.60 3.96 15.32
N ASP A 468 -25.77 5.03 16.11
CA ASP A 468 -26.44 6.25 15.67
C ASP A 468 -25.50 7.17 14.86
N TYR A 469 -24.23 6.80 14.70
CA TYR A 469 -23.18 7.62 14.09
C TYR A 469 -22.40 6.85 13.02
N VAL A 470 -21.85 7.61 12.07
CA VAL A 470 -20.77 7.16 11.18
C VAL A 470 -19.48 7.85 11.62
N LEU A 471 -18.39 7.09 11.67
CA LEU A 471 -17.05 7.64 11.90
C LEU A 471 -16.48 8.16 10.58
N THR A 472 -15.92 9.37 10.58
CA THR A 472 -15.13 9.88 9.42
C THR A 472 -13.81 9.11 9.27
N THR A 473 -12.96 9.53 8.33
CA THR A 473 -11.61 8.96 8.16
C THR A 473 -10.69 9.30 9.33
N GLU A 474 -10.97 10.37 10.09
CA GLU A 474 -10.23 10.77 11.31
C GLU A 474 -10.98 10.33 12.60
N ALA A 475 -11.79 9.27 12.50
CA ALA A 475 -12.60 8.73 13.59
C ALA A 475 -13.54 9.74 14.29
N HIS A 476 -14.02 10.78 13.59
CA HIS A 476 -14.97 11.75 14.15
C HIS A 476 -16.43 11.31 13.96
N PHE A 477 -17.27 11.61 14.94
CA PHE A 477 -18.68 11.19 14.95
C PHE A 477 -19.57 12.14 14.14
N LEU A 478 -20.22 11.61 13.11
CA LEU A 478 -21.31 12.30 12.40
C LEU A 478 -22.61 11.52 12.55
N PRO A 479 -23.72 12.15 12.97
CA PRO A 479 -24.94 11.44 13.31
C PRO A 479 -25.72 11.05 12.05
N LEU A 480 -26.25 9.82 12.01
CA LEU A 480 -27.05 9.32 10.89
C LEU A 480 -28.37 10.08 10.71
N SER A 481 -28.82 10.81 11.72
CA SER A 481 -29.98 11.72 11.65
C SER A 481 -29.80 12.85 10.62
N LEU A 482 -28.56 13.13 10.19
CA LEU A 482 -28.31 14.05 9.08
C LEU A 482 -28.96 13.56 7.78
N ALA A 483 -29.10 12.25 7.56
CA ALA A 483 -29.74 11.68 6.38
C ALA A 483 -31.17 12.19 6.16
N THR A 484 -31.94 12.39 7.24
CA THR A 484 -33.39 12.66 7.21
C THR A 484 -33.74 14.12 7.02
N SER A 485 -32.81 15.05 7.25
CA SER A 485 -33.10 16.50 7.19
C SER A 485 -33.27 17.06 5.77
N GLY A 486 -33.16 16.23 4.72
CA GLY A 486 -33.16 16.65 3.32
C GLY A 486 -34.47 16.45 2.52
N ARG A 487 -35.47 15.70 3.01
CA ARG A 487 -36.78 15.49 2.35
C ARG A 487 -37.74 14.72 3.28
N ASN A 488 -39.05 14.99 3.17
CA ASN A 488 -40.13 14.10 3.62
C ASN A 488 -40.09 12.78 2.84
N THR A 489 -39.09 11.95 3.09
CA THR A 489 -39.09 10.55 2.73
C THR A 489 -39.52 9.80 3.97
N SER A 490 -40.66 9.12 3.86
CA SER A 490 -41.17 8.17 4.84
C SER A 490 -40.03 7.43 5.52
N TYR A 491 -40.01 7.48 6.85
CA TYR A 491 -39.30 6.53 7.69
C TYR A 491 -39.37 5.14 7.03
N PHE A 492 -38.31 4.68 6.38
CA PHE A 492 -38.00 3.27 6.47
C PHE A 492 -37.48 3.09 7.89
N THR A 493 -38.44 3.05 8.83
CA THR A 493 -38.20 2.32 10.06
C THR A 493 -37.94 0.91 9.55
N LEU A 494 -36.68 0.52 9.46
CA LEU A 494 -36.34 -0.89 9.63
C LEU A 494 -36.79 -1.20 11.06
N LYS A 495 -38.09 -1.44 11.23
CA LYS A 495 -38.54 -2.37 12.25
C LYS A 495 -37.89 -3.67 11.81
N ILE A 496 -36.73 -3.95 12.36
CA ILE A 496 -36.26 -5.31 12.47
C ILE A 496 -37.28 -5.92 13.42
N ASP A 497 -38.39 -6.43 12.87
CA ASP A 497 -39.23 -7.34 13.61
C ASP A 497 -38.30 -8.50 14.01
N ASP A 498 -38.34 -8.93 15.28
CA ASP A 498 -37.50 -10.03 15.80
C ASP A 498 -37.64 -11.33 14.98
N GLU A 499 -38.63 -11.41 14.08
CA GLU A 499 -38.81 -12.51 13.11
C GLU A 499 -37.88 -12.43 11.87
N ASP A 500 -37.32 -11.26 11.53
CA ASP A 500 -36.40 -11.07 10.38
C ASP A 500 -34.91 -11.31 10.72
N GLU A 501 -34.55 -11.43 12.00
CA GLU A 501 -33.22 -11.89 12.43
C GLU A 501 -32.86 -13.25 11.80
N ASP A 502 -33.88 -14.13 11.68
CA ASP A 502 -33.74 -15.46 11.11
C ASP A 502 -33.56 -15.45 9.58
N LYS A 503 -33.88 -14.34 8.90
CA LYS A 503 -33.74 -14.19 7.45
C LYS A 503 -32.36 -13.64 7.08
N TYR A 504 -31.83 -12.72 7.87
CA TYR A 504 -30.42 -12.28 7.80
C TYR A 504 -29.46 -13.42 8.18
N ARG A 505 -29.83 -14.28 9.13
CA ARG A 505 -29.08 -15.54 9.40
C ARG A 505 -29.07 -16.54 8.24
N LYS A 506 -29.99 -16.43 7.28
CA LYS A 506 -30.13 -17.35 6.14
C LYS A 506 -29.59 -16.80 4.82
N THR A 507 -29.06 -15.57 4.80
CA THR A 507 -28.42 -14.98 3.63
C THR A 507 -26.93 -15.30 3.63
N CYS A 508 -26.43 -15.91 2.55
CA CYS A 508 -25.01 -16.22 2.42
C CYS A 508 -24.24 -15.05 1.78
N PRO A 509 -23.07 -14.65 2.32
CA PRO A 509 -22.45 -15.23 3.52
C PRO A 509 -23.05 -14.65 4.81
N ASN A 510 -23.49 -15.52 5.72
CA ASN A 510 -23.91 -15.13 7.07
C ASN A 510 -22.65 -14.96 7.94
N THR A 511 -22.51 -13.83 8.63
CA THR A 511 -21.40 -13.55 9.56
C THR A 511 -21.29 -14.58 10.68
N ALA A 512 -22.41 -15.18 11.13
CA ALA A 512 -22.42 -16.27 12.11
C ALA A 512 -22.00 -17.64 11.53
N SER A 513 -22.05 -17.81 10.20
CA SER A 513 -21.56 -19.02 9.52
C SER A 513 -20.08 -18.91 9.13
N LEU A 514 -19.54 -17.69 9.05
CA LEU A 514 -18.12 -17.44 8.83
C LEU A 514 -17.39 -17.64 10.17
N ILE A 515 -16.87 -18.85 10.37
CA ILE A 515 -15.90 -19.08 11.43
C ILE A 515 -14.60 -18.40 10.96
N ALA A 516 -14.38 -17.16 11.40
CA ALA A 516 -13.17 -16.39 11.06
C ALA A 516 -11.90 -17.19 11.34
N GLU A 517 -11.91 -18.02 12.38
CA GLU A 517 -10.85 -18.98 12.67
C GLU A 517 -10.53 -19.92 11.48
N LYS A 518 -11.52 -20.43 10.75
CA LYS A 518 -11.30 -21.31 9.58
C LYS A 518 -10.63 -20.59 8.42
N VAL A 519 -10.87 -19.28 8.28
CA VAL A 519 -10.19 -18.44 7.26
C VAL A 519 -8.75 -18.15 7.68
N ARG A 520 -8.51 -17.96 8.99
CA ARG A 520 -7.18 -17.69 9.56
C ARG A 520 -6.29 -18.93 9.63
N GLN A 521 -6.84 -20.12 9.86
CA GLN A 521 -6.07 -21.36 10.05
C GLN A 521 -5.07 -21.66 8.91
N PRO A 522 -5.44 -21.56 7.62
CA PRO A 522 -4.49 -21.70 6.51
C PRO A 522 -3.42 -20.60 6.48
N LEU A 523 -3.77 -19.39 6.92
CA LEU A 523 -2.89 -18.21 6.88
C LEU A 523 -1.91 -18.19 8.06
N ARG A 524 -2.24 -18.73 9.23
CA ARG A 524 -1.34 -18.86 10.40
C ARG A 524 -0.03 -19.60 10.08
N GLN A 525 0.02 -20.36 8.98
CA GLN A 525 1.20 -21.08 8.53
C GLN A 525 2.11 -20.28 7.57
N LEU A 526 1.72 -19.07 7.17
CA LEU A 526 2.53 -18.20 6.31
C LEU A 526 3.80 -17.71 7.02
N LEU A 527 3.73 -17.49 8.33
CA LEU A 527 4.89 -17.30 9.21
C LEU A 527 4.88 -18.43 10.25
N GLY A 528 5.66 -19.48 10.00
CA GLY A 528 5.65 -20.71 10.81
C GLY A 528 5.75 -20.48 12.32
N SER A 529 4.93 -21.22 13.06
CA SER A 529 5.01 -21.33 14.52
C SER A 529 6.38 -21.85 14.99
N THR A 530 6.69 -21.54 16.25
CA THR A 530 7.95 -21.73 17.01
C THR A 530 8.52 -23.15 17.13
N ALA A 531 8.15 -24.09 16.26
CA ALA A 531 8.93 -25.30 16.03
C ALA A 531 9.88 -25.03 14.85
N ALA A 532 11.19 -25.08 15.11
CA ALA A 532 12.27 -24.83 14.15
C ALA A 532 11.92 -25.31 12.72
N ARG A 533 11.41 -24.39 11.90
CA ARG A 533 11.50 -24.43 10.45
C ARG A 533 12.45 -23.30 10.07
N PRO A 534 13.54 -23.59 9.35
CA PRO A 534 14.47 -22.55 8.94
C PRO A 534 13.74 -21.56 8.02
N PRO A 535 14.21 -20.31 7.98
CA PRO A 535 13.50 -19.20 7.35
C PRO A 535 13.13 -19.53 5.90
N ALA A 536 11.95 -19.07 5.47
CA ALA A 536 11.65 -18.86 4.07
C ALA A 536 12.51 -17.71 3.54
N ARG A 537 13.82 -17.97 3.41
CA ARG A 537 14.63 -17.38 2.36
C ARG A 537 14.10 -17.93 1.04
N LEU A 538 14.19 -17.16 -0.04
CA LEU A 538 14.45 -17.73 -1.37
C LEU A 538 15.38 -18.93 -1.15
N ARG A 539 14.90 -20.15 -1.34
CA ARG A 539 15.65 -21.34 -0.89
C ARG A 539 17.03 -21.26 -1.55
N PRO A 540 18.12 -21.13 -0.77
CA PRO A 540 19.42 -21.48 -1.30
C PRO A 540 19.32 -22.94 -1.72
N LEU A 541 19.98 -23.29 -2.81
CA LEU A 541 20.07 -24.61 -3.43
C LEU A 541 20.65 -25.69 -2.49
N ASN A 542 19.96 -26.01 -1.40
CA ASN A 542 20.45 -26.92 -0.35
C ASN A 542 19.47 -28.05 0.00
N ASP A 543 18.30 -28.13 -0.65
CA ASP A 543 17.52 -29.38 -0.65
C ASP A 543 18.22 -30.36 -1.60
N PRO A 544 18.73 -31.52 -1.12
CA PRO A 544 19.38 -32.51 -1.97
C PRO A 544 18.48 -32.91 -3.15
N ARG A 545 17.16 -32.86 -3.00
CA ARG A 545 16.18 -33.19 -4.03
C ARG A 545 16.09 -32.13 -5.14
N GLN A 546 16.35 -30.86 -4.81
CA GLN A 546 16.36 -29.76 -5.77
C GLN A 546 17.71 -29.67 -6.50
N ILE A 547 18.82 -29.94 -5.80
CA ILE A 547 20.13 -30.14 -6.45
C ILE A 547 20.07 -31.35 -7.38
N HIS A 548 19.41 -32.44 -6.97
CA HIS A 548 19.17 -33.59 -7.83
C HIS A 548 18.28 -33.25 -9.03
N ALA A 549 17.25 -32.43 -8.88
CA ALA A 549 16.42 -32.00 -10.01
C ALA A 549 17.21 -31.14 -11.01
N LEU A 550 18.07 -30.23 -10.53
CA LEU A 550 18.94 -29.43 -11.40
C LEU A 550 20.04 -30.27 -12.04
N SER A 551 20.62 -31.21 -11.30
CA SER A 551 21.57 -32.19 -11.83
C SER A 551 20.92 -33.10 -12.87
N ASP A 552 19.67 -33.52 -12.67
CA ASP A 552 18.89 -34.31 -13.63
C ASP A 552 18.65 -33.51 -14.92
N MET A 553 18.52 -32.17 -14.82
CA MET A 553 18.46 -31.24 -15.94
C MET A 553 19.84 -30.82 -16.52
N GLY A 554 20.94 -31.37 -16.02
CA GLY A 554 22.30 -31.07 -16.47
C GLY A 554 22.87 -29.74 -15.97
N ILE A 555 22.30 -29.16 -14.91
CA ILE A 555 22.76 -27.92 -14.27
C ILE A 555 23.49 -28.27 -12.97
N SER A 556 24.78 -27.96 -12.95
CA SER A 556 25.65 -28.06 -11.78
C SER A 556 25.71 -26.73 -11.04
N VAL A 557 25.67 -26.79 -9.71
CA VAL A 557 25.69 -25.62 -8.83
C VAL A 557 27.07 -25.55 -8.16
N LEU A 558 27.89 -24.57 -8.53
CA LEU A 558 29.18 -24.31 -7.91
C LEU A 558 29.07 -23.15 -6.92
N THR A 559 29.47 -23.37 -5.67
CA THR A 559 29.63 -22.29 -4.68
C THR A 559 31.06 -21.79 -4.70
N LEU A 560 31.24 -20.50 -4.99
CA LEU A 560 32.55 -19.85 -4.96
C LEU A 560 32.96 -19.52 -3.51
N PRO A 561 34.27 -19.34 -3.23
CA PRO A 561 34.79 -19.07 -1.89
C PRO A 561 34.27 -17.77 -1.25
N ASP A 562 33.72 -16.85 -2.05
CA ASP A 562 33.13 -15.59 -1.63
C ASP A 562 31.62 -15.69 -1.28
N GLY A 563 31.04 -16.90 -1.36
CA GLY A 563 29.64 -17.17 -1.06
C GLY A 563 28.68 -16.97 -2.23
N ARG A 564 29.17 -16.65 -3.44
CA ARG A 564 28.34 -16.59 -4.66
C ARG A 564 28.06 -18.00 -5.21
N VAL A 565 26.90 -18.15 -5.84
CA VAL A 565 26.45 -19.42 -6.45
C VAL A 565 26.46 -19.26 -7.97
N GLN A 566 27.27 -20.06 -8.66
CA GLN A 566 27.37 -20.11 -10.12
C GLN A 566 26.68 -21.38 -10.63
N LEU A 567 25.81 -21.23 -11.63
CA LEU A 567 25.12 -22.34 -12.30
C LEU A 567 25.82 -22.66 -13.62
N LEU A 568 26.27 -23.90 -13.79
CA LEU A 568 26.94 -24.40 -14.99
C LEU A 568 26.10 -25.48 -15.64
N TYR A 569 25.64 -25.22 -16.86
CA TYR A 569 24.84 -26.15 -17.64
C TYR A 569 25.70 -26.97 -18.59
N THR A 570 25.60 -28.30 -18.52
CA THR A 570 26.29 -29.23 -19.43
C THR A 570 25.29 -30.29 -19.90
N THR A 571 25.01 -30.32 -21.20
CA THR A 571 24.01 -31.24 -21.81
C THR A 571 24.30 -32.71 -21.54
N SER A 572 25.58 -33.11 -21.47
CA SER A 572 26.01 -34.49 -21.24
C SER A 572 25.79 -34.99 -19.81
N THR A 573 25.56 -34.08 -18.86
CA THR A 573 25.33 -34.42 -17.45
C THR A 573 23.85 -34.55 -17.09
N ALA A 574 22.95 -34.21 -18.03
CA ALA A 574 21.51 -34.37 -17.86
C ALA A 574 21.09 -35.84 -17.96
N LYS A 575 20.07 -36.22 -17.20
CA LYS A 575 19.55 -37.59 -17.09
C LYS A 575 18.83 -38.07 -18.35
N SER A 576 18.21 -37.14 -19.08
CA SER A 576 17.57 -37.42 -20.36
C SER A 576 17.65 -36.21 -21.29
N ALA A 577 17.46 -36.44 -22.59
CA ALA A 577 17.42 -35.36 -23.58
C ALA A 577 16.27 -34.36 -23.32
N LYS A 578 15.20 -34.81 -22.67
CA LYS A 578 14.08 -33.94 -22.27
C LYS A 578 14.48 -33.03 -21.10
N ASP A 579 15.13 -33.58 -20.08
CA ASP A 579 15.59 -32.82 -18.92
C ASP A 579 16.70 -31.83 -19.31
N ALA A 580 17.55 -32.19 -20.28
CA ALA A 580 18.52 -31.27 -20.86
C ALA A 580 17.85 -30.04 -21.49
N ALA A 581 16.76 -30.24 -22.25
CA ALA A 581 16.02 -29.14 -22.88
C ALA A 581 15.32 -28.24 -21.84
N GLU A 582 14.77 -28.83 -20.78
CA GLU A 582 14.20 -28.09 -19.64
C GLU A 582 15.27 -27.29 -18.89
N GLY A 583 16.46 -27.86 -18.68
CA GLY A 583 17.61 -27.17 -18.07
C GLY A 583 18.11 -25.98 -18.90
N LEU A 584 18.15 -26.10 -20.22
CA LEU A 584 18.52 -24.98 -21.10
C LEU A 584 17.50 -23.85 -21.05
N THR A 585 16.21 -24.20 -20.99
CA THR A 585 15.11 -23.23 -20.88
C THR A 585 15.16 -22.49 -19.55
N PHE A 586 15.43 -23.20 -18.45
CA PHE A 586 15.64 -22.63 -17.13
C PHE A 586 16.79 -21.60 -17.10
N MET A 587 17.95 -21.93 -17.69
CA MET A 587 19.10 -21.00 -17.74
C MET A 587 18.78 -19.73 -18.55
N ARG A 588 18.00 -19.86 -19.62
CA ARG A 588 17.59 -18.72 -20.48
C ARG A 588 16.58 -17.80 -19.79
N GLU A 589 15.62 -18.36 -19.06
CA GLU A 589 14.65 -17.60 -18.26
C GLU A 589 15.34 -16.83 -17.13
N MET A 590 16.27 -17.47 -16.42
CA MET A 590 17.01 -16.87 -15.31
C MET A 590 17.89 -15.69 -15.76
N SER A 591 18.51 -15.81 -16.94
CA SER A 591 19.27 -14.72 -17.56
C SER A 591 18.40 -13.52 -17.94
N LYS A 592 17.17 -13.76 -18.44
CA LYS A 592 16.22 -12.69 -18.78
C LYS A 592 15.71 -11.94 -17.56
N TRP A 593 15.38 -12.64 -16.47
CA TRP A 593 14.85 -12.03 -15.24
C TRP A 593 15.81 -11.02 -14.61
N ASN A 594 17.12 -11.28 -14.62
CA ASN A 594 18.12 -10.34 -14.11
C ASN A 594 18.28 -9.07 -14.96
N SER A 595 17.89 -9.10 -16.24
CA SER A 595 17.99 -7.93 -17.13
C SER A 595 16.75 -7.02 -17.11
N LEU A 596 15.62 -7.51 -16.61
CA LEU A 596 14.33 -6.82 -16.64
C LEU A 596 14.05 -5.99 -15.38
N SER A 597 14.66 -6.33 -14.23
CA SER A 597 14.43 -5.64 -12.96
C SER A 597 14.90 -4.18 -12.92
N ASP A 598 15.86 -3.79 -13.77
CA ASP A 598 16.44 -2.43 -13.75
C ASP A 598 15.74 -1.46 -14.69
N ILE A 599 15.09 -1.96 -15.74
CA ILE A 599 14.34 -1.15 -16.70
C ILE A 599 12.99 -0.68 -16.10
N GLU A 600 12.45 -1.42 -15.14
CA GLU A 600 11.15 -1.16 -14.51
C GLU A 600 11.15 0.02 -13.51
N ASN A 601 12.31 0.57 -13.13
CA ASN A 601 12.42 1.71 -12.19
C ASN A 601 12.47 3.10 -12.85
N GLY A 602 12.27 3.21 -14.17
CA GLY A 602 12.32 4.51 -14.87
C GLY A 602 13.72 5.15 -14.96
N VAL A 603 14.77 4.41 -14.59
CA VAL A 603 16.16 4.83 -14.73
C VAL A 603 16.52 4.83 -16.22
N VAL A 604 16.76 6.01 -16.80
CA VAL A 604 17.29 6.12 -18.15
C VAL A 604 18.79 5.84 -18.08
N PRO A 605 19.29 4.72 -18.65
CA PRO A 605 20.70 4.38 -18.54
C PRO A 605 21.56 5.41 -19.28
N ALA A 606 22.63 5.85 -18.63
CA ALA A 606 23.65 6.68 -19.26
C ALA A 606 24.68 5.80 -19.99
N GLY A 607 25.44 6.40 -20.89
CA GLY A 607 26.54 5.78 -21.60
C GLY A 607 27.77 6.68 -21.61
N VAL A 608 28.93 6.06 -21.51
CA VAL A 608 30.25 6.71 -21.61
C VAL A 608 30.93 6.18 -22.86
N LYS A 609 30.98 6.98 -23.92
CA LYS A 609 31.69 6.66 -25.17
C LYS A 609 33.16 7.00 -25.04
N VAL A 610 34.00 5.99 -25.22
CA VAL A 610 35.47 6.07 -25.23
C VAL A 610 35.94 5.46 -26.55
N ASN A 611 36.49 6.26 -27.45
CA ASN A 611 36.78 5.86 -28.83
C ASN A 611 35.52 5.29 -29.52
N ASP A 612 35.60 4.05 -30.04
CA ASP A 612 34.49 3.35 -30.71
C ASP A 612 33.67 2.47 -29.75
N LYS A 613 33.99 2.46 -28.44
CA LYS A 613 33.29 1.65 -27.45
C LYS A 613 32.35 2.51 -26.60
N ILE A 614 31.11 2.06 -26.44
CA ILE A 614 30.13 2.68 -25.55
C ILE A 614 30.02 1.83 -24.29
N LEU A 615 30.39 2.40 -23.15
CA LEU A 615 30.32 1.76 -21.84
C LEU A 615 28.97 2.11 -21.18
N PRO A 616 28.18 1.12 -20.74
CA PRO A 616 26.96 1.34 -19.97
C PRO A 616 27.29 1.98 -18.60
N ALA A 617 26.49 2.96 -18.17
CA ALA A 617 26.72 3.67 -16.92
C ALA A 617 25.43 3.99 -16.16
N GLY A 618 25.50 3.90 -14.83
CA GLY A 618 24.39 4.26 -13.95
C GLY A 618 24.30 5.78 -13.80
N PRO A 619 23.13 6.41 -14.00
CA PRO A 619 23.00 7.86 -13.82
C PRO A 619 22.95 8.25 -12.33
N GLY A 620 23.23 9.52 -12.01
CA GLY A 620 22.89 10.09 -10.70
C GLY A 620 21.42 10.51 -10.66
N HIS A 621 20.72 10.25 -9.55
CA HIS A 621 19.42 10.86 -9.22
C HIS A 621 19.58 12.23 -8.53
N PHE A 622 20.72 12.87 -8.75
CA PHE A 622 21.10 14.17 -8.21
C PHE A 622 22.03 14.84 -9.21
N GLY A 623 22.12 16.16 -9.18
CA GLY A 623 22.81 16.89 -10.24
C GLY A 623 21.94 17.07 -11.47
N LYS A 624 22.57 17.47 -12.57
CA LYS A 624 21.87 17.68 -13.85
C LYS A 624 21.57 16.34 -14.53
N ASP A 625 20.30 16.14 -14.90
CA ASP A 625 19.83 14.94 -15.60
C ASP A 625 20.45 14.82 -17.00
N ILE A 626 20.85 13.60 -17.36
CA ILE A 626 21.34 13.25 -18.69
C ILE A 626 20.21 12.56 -19.45
N THR A 627 19.41 13.33 -20.19
CA THR A 627 18.24 12.81 -20.92
C THR A 627 18.20 13.33 -22.37
N GLY A 628 17.66 12.50 -23.28
CA GLY A 628 17.45 12.87 -24.67
C GLY A 628 18.76 13.02 -25.47
N ASP A 629 18.94 14.19 -26.08
CA ASP A 629 20.10 14.51 -26.92
C ASP A 629 21.24 15.22 -26.16
N ASP A 630 21.07 15.47 -24.85
CA ASP A 630 22.09 16.15 -24.03
C ASP A 630 23.37 15.31 -23.94
N ARG A 631 24.49 15.92 -24.36
CA ARG A 631 25.78 15.27 -24.54
C ARG A 631 26.89 16.14 -23.98
N HIS A 632 27.70 15.52 -23.13
CA HIS A 632 28.83 16.17 -22.48
C HIS A 632 30.11 15.54 -22.98
N SER A 633 30.92 16.28 -23.73
CA SER A 633 32.26 15.84 -24.18
C SER A 633 33.35 16.63 -23.47
N GLY A 634 34.36 15.95 -22.96
CA GLY A 634 35.45 16.57 -22.21
C GLY A 634 36.64 15.65 -22.01
N THR A 635 37.78 16.24 -21.64
CA THR A 635 38.96 15.49 -21.20
C THR A 635 38.78 15.04 -19.77
N ILE A 636 39.41 13.92 -19.40
CA ILE A 636 39.30 13.30 -18.09
C ILE A 636 40.51 13.62 -17.20
N ALA A 637 40.33 13.62 -15.88
CA ALA A 637 41.38 13.75 -14.88
C ALA A 637 41.05 12.96 -13.62
N LEU A 638 42.07 12.45 -12.91
CA LEU A 638 41.91 11.71 -11.66
C LEU A 638 41.81 12.67 -10.47
N ALA A 639 40.80 12.50 -9.62
CA ALA A 639 40.66 13.25 -8.38
C ALA A 639 41.63 12.77 -7.28
N THR A 640 42.19 13.70 -6.51
CA THR A 640 43.02 13.42 -5.32
C THR A 640 42.37 14.06 -4.08
N PRO A 641 42.02 13.30 -3.03
CA PRO A 641 42.19 11.85 -2.88
C PRO A 641 41.31 11.04 -3.85
N LYS A 642 41.73 9.81 -4.15
CA LYS A 642 41.08 8.95 -5.15
C LYS A 642 39.61 8.64 -4.85
N ASP A 643 39.18 8.76 -3.59
CA ASP A 643 37.79 8.57 -3.19
C ASP A 643 36.96 9.86 -3.16
N ALA A 644 37.57 11.04 -3.35
CA ALA A 644 36.90 12.35 -3.30
C ALA A 644 36.02 12.57 -2.04
N CYS A 645 36.31 11.89 -0.92
CA CYS A 645 35.52 12.04 0.30
C CYS A 645 35.86 13.30 1.11
N THR A 646 36.99 13.94 0.79
CA THR A 646 37.42 15.23 1.33
C THR A 646 37.64 16.22 0.18
N THR A 647 37.99 17.47 0.51
CA THR A 647 38.28 18.52 -0.46
C THR A 647 39.34 18.07 -1.47
N ILE A 648 39.09 18.30 -2.76
CA ILE A 648 40.02 17.91 -3.83
C ILE A 648 41.31 18.71 -3.71
N LEU A 649 42.44 18.01 -3.64
CA LEU A 649 43.78 18.59 -3.45
C LEU A 649 44.43 19.02 -4.76
N ASN A 650 44.10 18.37 -5.88
CA ASN A 650 44.65 18.67 -7.21
C ASN A 650 43.66 19.47 -8.08
N THR A 651 43.10 20.56 -7.54
CA THR A 651 42.09 21.38 -8.22
C THR A 651 42.53 21.87 -9.60
N ALA A 652 43.78 22.32 -9.74
CA ALA A 652 44.34 22.80 -11.00
C ALA A 652 44.38 21.73 -12.12
N GLU A 653 44.37 20.44 -11.78
CA GLU A 653 44.42 19.35 -12.76
C GLU A 653 43.03 18.90 -13.23
N VAL A 654 42.02 19.05 -12.36
CA VAL A 654 40.63 18.59 -12.59
C VAL A 654 39.68 19.70 -13.01
N GLU A 655 40.06 20.97 -12.82
CA GLU A 655 39.25 22.12 -13.18
C GLU A 655 38.87 22.11 -14.67
N GLY A 656 37.57 22.29 -14.95
CA GLY A 656 37.04 22.31 -16.31
C GLY A 656 37.00 20.96 -17.05
N LYS A 657 37.41 19.87 -16.39
CA LYS A 657 37.48 18.50 -16.93
C LYS A 657 36.43 17.58 -16.32
N PHE A 658 36.40 16.32 -16.77
CA PHE A 658 35.62 15.24 -16.17
C PHE A 658 36.46 14.54 -15.11
N ALA A 659 36.04 14.64 -13.84
CA ALA A 659 36.81 14.08 -12.74
C ALA A 659 36.41 12.63 -12.48
N ILE A 660 37.41 11.75 -12.38
CA ILE A 660 37.25 10.34 -12.03
C ILE A 660 37.58 10.16 -10.54
N ALA A 661 36.65 9.58 -9.78
CA ALA A 661 36.91 9.08 -8.43
C ALA A 661 36.43 7.64 -8.27
N ARG A 662 36.95 6.98 -7.23
CA ARG A 662 36.56 5.65 -6.81
C ARG A 662 35.49 5.72 -5.72
N ARG A 663 34.66 4.68 -5.69
CA ARG A 663 33.77 4.42 -4.57
C ARG A 663 34.57 4.30 -3.26
N GLY A 664 34.05 4.89 -2.19
CA GLY A 664 34.70 4.99 -0.89
C GLY A 664 33.66 5.03 0.24
N HIS A 665 34.05 5.52 1.42
CA HIS A 665 33.22 5.44 2.63
C HIS A 665 32.17 6.57 2.78
N CYS A 666 32.18 7.58 1.91
CA CYS A 666 31.22 8.69 1.89
C CYS A 666 30.16 8.52 0.79
N THR A 667 29.05 9.25 0.89
CA THR A 667 27.94 9.21 -0.08
C THR A 667 28.37 9.70 -1.48
N PHE A 668 27.67 9.25 -2.53
CA PHE A 668 27.95 9.69 -3.90
C PHE A 668 27.74 11.20 -4.07
N ALA A 669 26.65 11.74 -3.52
CA ALA A 669 26.37 13.18 -3.51
C ALA A 669 27.52 13.99 -2.90
N GLN A 670 28.06 13.55 -1.75
CA GLN A 670 29.18 14.26 -1.11
C GLN A 670 30.46 14.27 -1.97
N LYS A 671 30.74 13.17 -2.70
CA LYS A 671 31.89 13.12 -3.63
C LYS A 671 31.73 14.13 -4.76
N VAL A 672 30.55 14.15 -5.38
CA VAL A 672 30.26 15.05 -6.50
C VAL A 672 30.24 16.49 -6.04
N ARG A 673 29.76 16.78 -4.83
CA ARG A 673 29.84 18.11 -4.19
C ARG A 673 31.28 18.59 -4.01
N ASN A 674 32.18 17.72 -3.54
CA ASN A 674 33.59 18.05 -3.40
C ASN A 674 34.27 18.29 -4.77
N MET A 675 33.88 17.54 -5.81
CA MET A 675 34.35 17.75 -7.18
C MET A 675 33.81 19.06 -7.78
N GLN A 676 32.54 19.38 -7.55
CA GLN A 676 31.93 20.63 -7.98
C GLN A 676 32.62 21.84 -7.35
N ALA A 677 32.97 21.77 -6.06
CA ALA A 677 33.75 22.80 -5.38
C ALA A 677 35.15 23.00 -6.01
N ALA A 678 35.67 22.02 -6.75
CA ALA A 678 36.90 22.10 -7.54
C ALA A 678 36.67 22.49 -9.01
N ASN A 679 35.48 23.00 -9.34
CA ASN A 679 35.11 23.49 -10.68
C ASN A 679 35.19 22.42 -11.79
N VAL A 680 34.86 21.17 -11.43
CA VAL A 680 34.74 20.01 -12.34
C VAL A 680 33.44 20.11 -13.16
N LYS A 681 33.44 19.67 -14.43
CA LYS A 681 32.24 19.72 -15.29
C LYS A 681 31.32 18.50 -15.19
N LEU A 682 31.86 17.31 -14.96
CA LEU A 682 31.10 16.06 -14.86
C LEU A 682 31.86 15.08 -13.96
N ALA A 683 31.15 14.36 -13.12
CA ALA A 683 31.72 13.37 -12.22
C ALA A 683 31.56 11.94 -12.76
N ILE A 684 32.65 11.18 -12.83
CA ILE A 684 32.65 9.76 -13.16
C ILE A 684 33.10 8.97 -11.92
N ILE A 685 32.22 8.13 -11.40
CA ILE A 685 32.47 7.33 -10.20
C ILE A 685 32.68 5.87 -10.61
N ILE A 686 33.84 5.32 -10.28
CA ILE A 686 34.20 3.93 -10.57
C ILE A 686 33.97 3.07 -9.32
N ASP A 687 33.31 1.93 -9.50
CA ASP A 687 33.09 0.97 -8.42
C ASP A 687 34.42 0.42 -7.88
N ASN A 688 34.42 0.02 -6.61
CA ASN A 688 35.57 -0.59 -5.95
C ASN A 688 35.40 -2.10 -5.72
N VAL A 689 34.28 -2.68 -6.16
CA VAL A 689 34.03 -4.13 -6.15
C VAL A 689 34.77 -4.79 -7.31
N PRO A 690 35.72 -5.72 -7.07
CA PRO A 690 36.45 -6.41 -8.12
C PRO A 690 35.53 -7.17 -9.06
N ASP A 691 35.83 -7.14 -10.35
CA ASP A 691 35.13 -7.85 -11.43
C ASP A 691 33.65 -7.49 -11.61
N SER A 692 33.15 -6.40 -11.03
CA SER A 692 31.81 -5.88 -11.34
C SER A 692 31.72 -5.46 -12.82
N THR A 693 30.64 -5.86 -13.49
CA THR A 693 30.26 -5.56 -14.88
C THR A 693 28.75 -5.42 -15.02
N GLN A 694 28.27 -4.88 -16.14
CA GLN A 694 26.83 -4.90 -16.46
C GLN A 694 26.26 -6.33 -16.56
N GLU A 695 27.08 -7.33 -16.91
CA GLU A 695 26.62 -8.72 -17.11
C GLU A 695 26.38 -9.46 -15.79
N ASN A 696 27.12 -9.10 -14.74
CA ASN A 696 27.04 -9.77 -13.44
C ASN A 696 26.41 -8.91 -12.34
N THR A 697 26.23 -7.60 -12.57
CA THR A 697 25.65 -6.66 -11.63
C THR A 697 24.63 -5.77 -12.33
N ALA A 698 23.43 -5.72 -11.75
CA ALA A 698 22.32 -4.86 -12.17
C ALA A 698 22.73 -3.37 -12.20
N LEU A 699 22.39 -2.67 -13.29
CA LEU A 699 22.70 -1.26 -13.44
C LEU A 699 21.75 -0.45 -12.56
N PHE A 700 22.29 0.37 -11.66
CA PHE A 700 21.51 1.17 -10.73
C PHE A 700 21.82 2.66 -10.88
N ALA A 701 20.91 3.50 -10.40
CA ALA A 701 21.14 4.93 -10.30
C ALA A 701 21.67 5.31 -8.92
N MET A 702 22.63 6.25 -8.86
CA MET A 702 23.19 6.72 -7.61
C MET A 702 22.18 7.62 -6.89
N SER A 703 21.78 7.26 -5.67
CA SER A 703 20.85 8.05 -4.86
C SER A 703 21.51 9.29 -4.26
N GLY A 704 20.78 10.41 -4.24
CA GLY A 704 21.19 11.65 -3.59
C GLY A 704 21.03 11.62 -2.06
N ASP A 705 21.53 12.65 -1.38
CA ASP A 705 21.38 12.85 0.07
C ASP A 705 20.23 13.82 0.44
N GLY A 706 19.36 14.15 -0.53
CA GLY A 706 18.19 15.02 -0.35
C GLY A 706 18.48 16.53 -0.33
N LYS A 707 19.71 16.93 -0.69
CA LYS A 707 20.09 18.34 -0.87
C LYS A 707 20.29 18.66 -2.35
N ASP A 708 19.58 19.68 -2.85
CA ASP A 708 19.64 20.11 -4.25
C ASP A 708 20.75 21.16 -4.50
N ASP A 709 21.97 20.87 -4.05
CA ASP A 709 23.12 21.77 -4.16
C ASP A 709 24.18 21.32 -5.19
N ILE A 710 23.89 20.25 -5.92
CA ILE A 710 24.74 19.70 -6.98
C ILE A 710 24.15 20.09 -8.33
N GLU A 711 24.95 20.74 -9.17
CA GLU A 711 24.57 21.26 -10.49
C GLU A 711 25.26 20.50 -11.64
N ILE A 712 26.31 19.72 -11.34
CA ILE A 712 27.06 18.96 -12.34
C ILE A 712 26.47 17.54 -12.54
N PRO A 713 26.46 17.00 -13.77
CA PRO A 713 26.04 15.63 -14.03
C PRO A 713 27.02 14.61 -13.43
N ALA A 714 26.50 13.45 -13.03
CA ALA A 714 27.28 12.35 -12.45
C ALA A 714 26.88 10.99 -13.02
N VAL A 715 27.88 10.14 -13.30
CA VAL A 715 27.68 8.77 -13.81
C VAL A 715 28.53 7.75 -13.05
N PHE A 716 28.04 6.53 -13.00
CA PHE A 716 28.65 5.39 -12.32
C PHE A 716 29.10 4.31 -13.31
N LEU A 717 30.34 3.87 -13.20
CA LEU A 717 30.89 2.75 -13.98
C LEU A 717 31.29 1.61 -13.04
N PHE A 718 30.97 0.38 -13.46
CA PHE A 718 31.48 -0.81 -12.80
C PHE A 718 32.99 -0.96 -13.01
N SER A 719 33.61 -1.85 -12.23
CA SER A 719 35.06 -1.94 -12.13
C SER A 719 35.76 -2.30 -13.44
N GLN A 720 35.21 -3.18 -14.29
CA GLN A 720 35.85 -3.55 -15.56
C GLN A 720 35.75 -2.45 -16.61
N GLU A 721 34.58 -1.83 -16.75
CA GLU A 721 34.36 -0.70 -17.64
C GLU A 721 35.17 0.52 -17.18
N GLY A 722 35.23 0.76 -15.87
CA GLY A 722 36.09 1.78 -15.27
C GLY A 722 37.58 1.49 -15.47
N GLN A 723 38.01 0.23 -15.40
CA GLN A 723 39.41 -0.14 -15.66
C GLN A 723 39.77 0.08 -17.14
N TYR A 724 38.89 -0.27 -18.08
CA TYR A 724 39.08 0.04 -19.50
C TYR A 724 39.25 1.54 -19.75
N LEU A 725 38.44 2.38 -19.08
CA LEU A 725 38.57 3.84 -19.14
C LEU A 725 39.92 4.31 -18.56
N LEU A 726 40.34 3.76 -17.42
CA LEU A 726 41.62 4.10 -16.76
C LEU A 726 42.85 3.64 -17.55
N ASP A 727 42.80 2.46 -18.18
CA ASP A 727 43.86 1.94 -19.03
C ASP A 727 43.99 2.78 -20.29
N THR A 728 42.86 3.17 -20.89
CA THR A 728 42.83 4.06 -22.06
C THR A 728 43.37 5.45 -21.72
N TYR A 729 43.01 5.99 -20.55
CA TYR A 729 43.56 7.24 -20.03
C TYR A 729 45.08 7.17 -19.81
N SER A 730 45.57 6.05 -19.26
CA SER A 730 46.99 5.86 -18.99
C SER A 730 47.81 5.81 -20.28
N ASN A 731 47.22 5.31 -21.38
CA ASN A 731 47.83 5.27 -22.70
C ASN A 731 47.70 6.59 -23.47
N ASN A 732 46.61 7.34 -23.27
CA ASN A 732 46.35 8.64 -23.89
C ASN A 732 45.73 9.64 -22.88
N PRO A 733 46.55 10.45 -22.20
CA PRO A 733 46.07 11.40 -21.19
C PRO A 733 45.19 12.54 -21.73
N GLU A 734 45.19 12.79 -23.04
CA GLU A 734 44.36 13.82 -23.69
C GLU A 734 43.06 13.26 -24.29
N ILE A 735 42.68 12.03 -23.94
CA ILE A 735 41.47 11.41 -24.47
C ILE A 735 40.21 12.23 -24.14
N VAL A 736 39.40 12.45 -25.18
CA VAL A 736 38.08 13.08 -25.06
C VAL A 736 37.03 11.98 -24.91
N VAL A 737 36.27 12.05 -23.84
CA VAL A 737 35.19 11.11 -23.53
C VAL A 737 33.86 11.81 -23.70
N THR A 738 32.87 11.11 -24.24
CA THR A 738 31.51 11.65 -24.41
C THR A 738 30.53 10.90 -23.52
N VAL A 739 29.76 11.62 -22.71
CA VAL A 739 28.74 11.07 -21.81
C VAL A 739 27.36 11.55 -22.27
N GLY A 740 26.40 10.64 -22.33
CA GLY A 740 25.03 10.92 -22.78
C GLY A 740 24.07 9.78 -22.47
N GLU A 741 22.82 9.89 -22.91
CA GLU A 741 21.85 8.79 -22.79
C GLU A 741 22.31 7.58 -23.63
N LEU A 742 22.30 6.37 -23.04
CA LEU A 742 22.82 5.14 -23.67
C LEU A 742 22.12 4.83 -25.00
N LYS A 743 20.80 5.01 -25.06
CA LYS A 743 20.01 4.78 -26.29
C LYS A 743 20.33 5.79 -27.38
N SER A 744 20.53 7.05 -27.01
CA SER A 744 20.89 8.13 -27.95
C SER A 744 22.28 7.90 -28.53
N LEU A 745 23.25 7.54 -27.69
CA LEU A 745 24.62 7.22 -28.12
C LEU A 745 24.69 6.01 -29.05
N LYS A 746 23.90 4.95 -28.77
CA LYS A 746 23.84 3.75 -29.63
C LYS A 746 23.24 4.04 -31.00
N ARG A 747 22.11 4.75 -31.07
CA ARG A 747 21.48 5.14 -32.35
C ARG A 747 22.40 5.95 -33.26
N GLN A 748 23.21 6.84 -32.68
CA GLN A 748 24.16 7.62 -33.46
C GLN A 748 25.31 6.76 -33.99
N TYR A 749 25.81 5.82 -33.20
CA TYR A 749 26.82 4.88 -33.67
C TYR A 749 26.28 4.04 -34.84
N GLU A 750 25.07 3.51 -34.71
CA GLU A 750 24.38 2.76 -35.77
C GLU A 750 24.17 3.60 -37.06
N ASN A 751 23.82 4.89 -36.93
CA ASN A 751 23.66 5.80 -38.08
C ASN A 751 24.98 6.23 -38.75
N ILE A 752 26.13 6.07 -38.08
CA ILE A 752 27.46 6.38 -38.64
C ILE A 752 28.03 5.15 -39.37
N CYS A 753 27.48 3.95 -39.13
CA CYS A 753 27.99 2.68 -39.64
C CYS A 753 27.35 2.20 -40.98
N GLU A 754 26.69 3.08 -41.75
CA GLU A 754 26.13 2.72 -43.07
C GLU A 754 27.19 2.32 -44.13
N ASP A 755 28.48 2.57 -43.90
CA ASP A 755 29.59 2.20 -44.80
C ASP A 755 30.28 0.85 -44.46
N GLY A 756 29.53 -0.11 -43.92
CA GLY A 756 29.81 -1.54 -44.13
C GLY A 756 31.08 -2.13 -43.51
N ASN A 757 31.65 -1.55 -42.46
CA ASN A 757 32.72 -2.21 -41.70
C ASN A 757 32.73 -1.80 -40.22
N CYS A 758 31.77 -2.30 -39.46
CA CYS A 758 31.82 -2.30 -38.00
C CYS A 758 31.34 -3.66 -37.51
N ASP A 759 32.26 -4.44 -36.92
CA ASP A 759 31.94 -5.73 -36.32
C ASP A 759 30.90 -5.56 -35.20
N SER A 760 29.88 -6.40 -35.22
CA SER A 760 28.90 -6.51 -34.16
C SER A 760 29.57 -7.03 -32.90
N VAL A 761 29.68 -6.19 -31.87
CA VAL A 761 30.05 -6.67 -30.53
C VAL A 761 28.82 -7.34 -29.92
N LEU A 762 28.70 -8.64 -30.18
CA LEU A 762 28.21 -9.73 -29.31
C LEU A 762 28.02 -11.00 -30.18
N ASP A 763 29.13 -11.63 -30.58
CA ASP A 763 29.06 -13.01 -31.08
C ASP A 763 28.82 -13.97 -29.91
N SER A 764 27.65 -14.61 -29.93
CA SER A 764 27.40 -15.91 -29.30
C SER A 764 27.06 -16.89 -30.42
N PRO A 765 27.68 -18.08 -30.47
CA PRO A 765 27.45 -19.03 -31.55
C PRO A 765 26.05 -19.67 -31.45
N ASP A 766 25.45 -19.89 -32.62
CA ASP A 766 24.27 -20.72 -32.91
C ASP A 766 22.90 -20.25 -32.36
N VAL A 767 22.24 -19.36 -33.09
CA VAL A 767 20.78 -19.20 -33.09
C VAL A 767 20.25 -19.58 -34.49
N PRO A 768 19.42 -20.62 -34.65
CA PRO A 768 18.88 -20.98 -35.95
C PRO A 768 17.84 -19.95 -36.42
N THR A 769 17.84 -19.70 -37.73
CA THR A 769 16.97 -18.71 -38.38
C THR A 769 15.48 -19.08 -38.32
N ASP A 770 14.63 -18.06 -38.27
CA ASP A 770 13.17 -18.08 -37.98
C ASP A 770 12.28 -19.06 -38.77
N LYS A 771 12.81 -19.78 -39.76
CA LYS A 771 12.08 -20.83 -40.49
C LYS A 771 11.96 -22.14 -39.70
N GLU A 772 12.95 -22.50 -38.88
CA GLU A 772 12.91 -23.76 -38.11
C GLU A 772 11.97 -23.70 -36.91
N ASN A 773 11.76 -22.51 -36.34
CA ASN A 773 10.84 -22.30 -35.21
C ASN A 773 9.36 -22.53 -35.58
N PHE A 774 8.97 -22.25 -36.83
CA PHE A 774 7.57 -22.37 -37.27
C PHE A 774 7.16 -23.83 -37.51
N ASP A 775 8.05 -24.65 -38.09
CA ASP A 775 7.81 -26.08 -38.28
C ASP A 775 7.87 -26.85 -36.95
N HIS A 776 8.70 -26.41 -36.00
CA HIS A 776 8.68 -26.93 -34.64
C HIS A 776 7.35 -26.61 -33.93
N LEU A 777 6.83 -25.39 -34.07
CA LEU A 777 5.54 -24.99 -33.48
C LEU A 777 4.36 -25.79 -34.04
N LYS A 778 4.34 -26.07 -35.35
CA LYS A 778 3.34 -26.95 -35.98
C LYS A 778 3.36 -28.37 -35.41
N LYS A 779 4.55 -28.92 -35.19
CA LYS A 779 4.73 -30.28 -34.68
C LYS A 779 4.30 -30.39 -33.21
N VAL A 780 4.57 -29.37 -32.41
CA VAL A 780 4.14 -29.27 -31.00
C VAL A 780 2.63 -29.11 -30.89
N LEU A 781 2.02 -28.26 -31.73
CA LEU A 781 0.57 -28.07 -31.75
C LEU A 781 -0.19 -29.33 -32.19
N SER A 782 0.32 -30.09 -33.17
CA SER A 782 -0.32 -31.35 -33.58
C SER A 782 -0.23 -32.42 -32.48
N GLN A 783 0.90 -32.50 -31.78
CA GLN A 783 1.07 -33.43 -30.65
C GLN A 783 0.14 -33.10 -29.47
N LEU A 784 -0.04 -31.82 -29.17
CA LEU A 784 -0.99 -31.36 -28.13
C LEU A 784 -2.44 -31.71 -28.47
N VAL A 785 -2.85 -31.60 -29.74
CA VAL A 785 -4.19 -32.01 -30.18
C VAL A 785 -4.39 -33.52 -30.03
N THR A 786 -3.38 -34.32 -30.42
CA THR A 786 -3.48 -35.79 -30.31
C THR A 786 -3.54 -36.24 -28.84
N GLN A 787 -2.80 -35.55 -27.97
CA GLN A 787 -2.78 -35.83 -26.53
C GLN A 787 -4.11 -35.41 -25.87
N PHE A 788 -4.74 -34.35 -26.34
CA PHE A 788 -6.06 -33.89 -25.89
C PHE A 788 -7.19 -34.86 -26.29
N GLU A 789 -7.15 -35.40 -27.51
CA GLU A 789 -8.08 -36.44 -27.99
C GLU A 789 -7.99 -37.74 -27.19
N LEU A 790 -6.78 -38.15 -26.79
CA LEU A 790 -6.56 -39.32 -25.94
C LEU A 790 -7.10 -39.17 -24.52
N THR A 791 -7.00 -37.96 -23.93
CA THR A 791 -7.63 -37.66 -22.64
C THR A 791 -9.15 -37.63 -22.72
N LEU A 792 -9.71 -37.21 -23.85
CA LEU A 792 -11.16 -37.15 -24.09
C LEU A 792 -11.82 -38.53 -24.19
N SER A 793 -11.14 -39.51 -24.82
CA SER A 793 -11.62 -40.89 -24.88
C SER A 793 -11.64 -41.59 -23.51
N ASN A 794 -10.78 -41.16 -22.58
CA ASN A 794 -10.72 -41.72 -21.23
C ASN A 794 -11.80 -41.13 -20.30
N GLU A 795 -12.22 -39.88 -20.52
CA GLU A 795 -13.31 -39.24 -19.74
C GLU A 795 -14.71 -39.72 -20.14
N GLU A 796 -14.95 -40.04 -21.42
CA GLU A 796 -16.24 -40.61 -21.87
C GLU A 796 -16.54 -41.97 -21.20
N GLN A 797 -15.52 -42.79 -20.97
CA GLN A 797 -15.65 -44.06 -20.25
C GLN A 797 -15.90 -43.89 -18.74
N ALA A 798 -15.48 -42.77 -18.15
CA ALA A 798 -15.68 -42.47 -16.73
C ALA A 798 -17.08 -41.89 -16.45
N ILE A 799 -17.63 -41.10 -17.36
CA ILE A 799 -18.96 -40.47 -17.25
C ILE A 799 -20.08 -41.51 -17.45
N GLN A 800 -19.86 -42.52 -18.27
CA GLN A 800 -20.84 -43.60 -18.48
C GLN A 800 -21.03 -44.52 -17.26
N ARG A 801 -20.07 -44.52 -16.32
CA ARG A 801 -20.14 -45.28 -15.05
C ARG A 801 -20.82 -44.52 -13.91
N THR A 802 -20.96 -43.20 -14.01
CA THR A 802 -21.47 -42.34 -12.92
C THR A 802 -22.96 -42.03 -13.06
N CYS A 803 -23.61 -42.45 -14.15
CA CYS A 803 -25.03 -42.19 -14.41
C CYS A 803 -25.96 -43.41 -14.20
N SER A 804 -25.48 -44.51 -13.60
CA SER A 804 -26.23 -45.78 -13.53
C SER A 804 -26.65 -46.24 -12.13
N GLU A 805 -26.48 -45.44 -11.08
CA GLU A 805 -26.96 -45.80 -9.73
C GLU A 805 -27.73 -44.63 -9.08
N GLU A 806 -29.06 -44.73 -9.08
CA GLU A 806 -29.96 -43.91 -8.26
C GLU A 806 -30.84 -44.83 -7.39
N SER A 807 -31.05 -44.46 -6.12
CA SER A 807 -32.23 -44.86 -5.35
C SER A 807 -32.76 -43.70 -4.50
N GLU A 808 -33.97 -43.26 -4.88
CA GLU A 808 -35.15 -42.85 -4.09
C GLU A 808 -35.13 -41.61 -3.16
N ASP A 809 -35.70 -40.52 -3.71
CA ASP A 809 -36.84 -39.68 -3.25
C ASP A 809 -36.97 -39.14 -1.82
N VAL A 810 -37.17 -37.80 -1.72
CA VAL A 810 -38.32 -37.18 -1.01
C VAL A 810 -38.79 -35.91 -1.76
N TYR A 811 -40.03 -35.93 -2.22
CA TYR A 811 -40.79 -34.86 -2.88
C TYR A 811 -41.35 -33.83 -1.88
N VAL A 812 -41.44 -32.54 -2.27
CA VAL A 812 -42.39 -31.58 -1.69
C VAL A 812 -43.18 -30.88 -2.82
N SER A 813 -44.51 -30.90 -2.66
CA SER A 813 -45.54 -30.46 -3.61
C SER A 813 -45.54 -28.95 -3.90
N LYS A 814 -45.78 -28.60 -5.17
CA LYS A 814 -46.17 -27.27 -5.63
C LYS A 814 -47.69 -27.16 -5.60
N ASP A 815 -48.23 -26.19 -4.89
CA ASP A 815 -49.50 -25.59 -5.27
C ASP A 815 -49.60 -24.12 -4.87
N LYS A 816 -50.20 -23.35 -5.79
CA LYS A 816 -50.57 -21.92 -5.75
C LYS A 816 -49.48 -20.91 -6.12
N PHE A 817 -49.46 -20.52 -7.40
CA PHE A 817 -50.05 -19.25 -7.88
C PHE A 817 -50.04 -19.26 -9.42
N VAL A 818 -51.22 -19.06 -10.03
CA VAL A 818 -51.42 -18.89 -11.47
C VAL A 818 -51.83 -17.45 -11.74
N SER A 819 -51.15 -16.82 -12.72
CA SER A 819 -51.64 -15.89 -13.76
C SER A 819 -50.50 -14.93 -14.15
N ASN A 820 -50.19 -14.56 -15.39
CA ASN A 820 -50.56 -14.96 -16.74
C ASN A 820 -49.39 -14.46 -17.64
N ASP A 821 -49.07 -15.23 -18.69
CA ASP A 821 -48.36 -14.83 -19.91
C ASP A 821 -47.01 -14.10 -19.82
N ASN A 822 -45.92 -14.89 -19.85
CA ASN A 822 -44.89 -14.83 -20.90
C ASN A 822 -43.98 -16.07 -20.78
N GLN A 823 -43.61 -16.66 -21.92
CA GLN A 823 -42.86 -17.92 -22.03
C GLN A 823 -41.57 -17.94 -21.20
N VAL A 824 -41.44 -18.93 -20.30
CA VAL A 824 -40.18 -19.29 -19.64
C VAL A 824 -39.80 -20.69 -20.11
N GLU A 825 -38.70 -20.81 -20.86
CA GLU A 825 -38.02 -22.08 -21.11
C GLU A 825 -37.56 -22.66 -19.76
N GLY A 826 -37.84 -23.95 -19.53
CA GLY A 826 -37.31 -24.67 -18.38
C GLY A 826 -35.78 -24.79 -18.43
N PRO A 827 -35.09 -24.96 -17.29
CA PRO A 827 -33.63 -24.99 -17.26
C PRO A 827 -33.12 -26.18 -18.09
N PRO A 828 -32.09 -26.00 -18.96
CA PRO A 828 -31.58 -27.10 -19.76
C PRO A 828 -30.80 -28.08 -18.88
N ASN A 829 -30.90 -29.36 -19.22
CA ASN A 829 -30.15 -30.43 -18.60
C ASN A 829 -28.64 -30.13 -18.71
N VAL A 830 -27.94 -30.10 -17.57
CA VAL A 830 -26.53 -29.64 -17.43
C VAL A 830 -25.57 -30.42 -18.34
N CYS A 831 -25.95 -31.63 -18.77
CA CYS A 831 -25.18 -32.44 -19.72
C CYS A 831 -25.26 -31.96 -21.18
N ALA A 832 -26.35 -31.32 -21.61
CA ALA A 832 -26.51 -30.85 -22.98
C ALA A 832 -25.66 -29.60 -23.28
N ILE A 833 -25.59 -28.67 -22.31
CA ILE A 833 -24.83 -27.41 -22.43
C ILE A 833 -23.32 -27.66 -22.56
N LYS A 834 -22.79 -28.66 -21.85
CA LYS A 834 -21.35 -29.00 -21.90
C LYS A 834 -20.94 -29.57 -23.26
N ASN A 835 -21.81 -30.31 -23.94
CA ASN A 835 -21.50 -30.88 -25.25
C ASN A 835 -21.53 -29.84 -26.38
N GLU A 836 -22.36 -28.80 -26.29
CA GLU A 836 -22.36 -27.72 -27.28
C GLU A 836 -21.16 -26.77 -27.15
N GLN A 837 -20.78 -26.41 -25.92
CA GLN A 837 -19.56 -25.61 -25.69
C GLN A 837 -18.30 -26.35 -26.16
N LYS A 838 -18.26 -27.67 -26.02
CA LYS A 838 -17.16 -28.54 -26.47
C LYS A 838 -17.00 -28.56 -27.99
N LYS A 839 -18.10 -28.62 -28.75
CA LYS A 839 -18.07 -28.54 -30.23
C LYS A 839 -17.62 -27.17 -30.74
N ALA A 840 -17.92 -26.08 -30.01
CA ALA A 840 -17.52 -24.74 -30.40
C ALA A 840 -16.00 -24.50 -30.25
N VAL A 841 -15.37 -25.09 -29.24
CA VAL A 841 -13.91 -24.96 -29.00
C VAL A 841 -13.10 -25.72 -30.05
N ILE A 842 -13.51 -26.95 -30.39
CA ILE A 842 -12.82 -27.77 -31.42
C ILE A 842 -12.86 -27.06 -32.78
N LYS A 843 -14.02 -26.52 -33.17
CA LYS A 843 -14.18 -25.79 -34.44
C LYS A 843 -13.30 -24.53 -34.53
N LYS A 844 -13.02 -23.89 -33.39
CA LYS A 844 -12.17 -22.69 -33.31
C LYS A 844 -10.69 -23.04 -33.42
N ILE A 845 -10.26 -24.16 -32.86
CA ILE A 845 -8.88 -24.66 -32.97
C ILE A 845 -8.58 -25.14 -34.39
N GLU A 846 -9.52 -25.83 -35.05
CA GLU A 846 -9.37 -26.25 -36.46
C GLU A 846 -9.27 -25.05 -37.43
N SER A 847 -9.91 -23.92 -37.10
CA SER A 847 -9.82 -22.70 -37.92
C SER A 847 -8.44 -22.03 -37.84
N LEU A 848 -7.78 -22.08 -36.68
CA LEU A 848 -6.44 -21.51 -36.46
C LEU A 848 -5.32 -22.29 -37.17
N ILE A 849 -5.59 -23.53 -37.57
CA ILE A 849 -4.61 -24.38 -38.26
C ILE A 849 -4.66 -24.17 -39.79
N LYS A 850 -5.70 -23.54 -40.34
CA LYS A 850 -5.98 -23.50 -41.79
C LYS A 850 -5.65 -22.20 -42.53
N GLU A 851 -5.33 -21.09 -41.88
CA GLU A 851 -5.04 -19.82 -42.56
C GLU A 851 -3.57 -19.38 -42.42
N PRO A 852 -2.77 -19.37 -43.50
CA PRO A 852 -1.47 -18.75 -43.55
C PRO A 852 -1.58 -17.38 -44.23
N GLY A 853 -1.39 -16.30 -43.48
CA GLY A 853 -1.11 -14.98 -44.05
C GLY A 853 -1.86 -13.84 -43.38
N GLU A 854 -1.29 -13.32 -42.31
CA GLU A 854 -1.13 -11.88 -42.00
C GLU A 854 -0.65 -11.75 -40.54
N PHE A 855 0.66 -11.71 -40.37
CA PHE A 855 1.36 -11.01 -39.29
C PHE A 855 2.70 -10.51 -39.84
#